data_AF-A0AAD9VSG2-F1
#
_entry.id   AF-A0AAD9VSG2-F1
#
_cell.length_a   1.000
_cell.length_b   1.000
_cell.length_c   1.000
_cell.angle_alpha   90.00
_cell.angle_beta   90.00
_cell.angle_gamma   90.00
#
_symmetry.space_group_name_H-M   'P 1'
#
loop_
_entity.id
_entity.type
_entity.pdbx_description
1 polymer ?
#
loop_
_entity_poly.entity_id
_entity_poly.type
_entity_poly.pdbx_seq_one_letter_code
_entity_poly.pdbx_strand_id
1 'polypeptide(L)'
;MMDMEMNADLGIVKEMKTNEALAAFEGEYTRLYESLYKSHKNEKELTVECASLKNEIEENTQRIDVLTTKTEADAERIARLKQEIEKALQLADAAHTREQNAQEVIENLRLNVTKLTHEIELKNKQLAGEEDSGVSKQREGLLKERERLLGELDTLKNRLKNMTQYIEELEKKNILAEQTINELQETLDIRTSEVSREKRARERVEDDAQQLGEELTIKNEDLHNTNEALRNANTNIAKLELALKEQKTAYEKMQRELNKLSVKKLNLQADFDNANMQIDTLEKEINDKDKQLKLIKNELNRTKEESSKNRSDKDILEKKFMKIDYERVRLEQELKQANTTVKNVDHEMAMLRKQQFDDKQQYEALMREKNILARSNETLKEHVRSLNHEIAVLDASRKKLEHELNNGIHREAELKKQVEAIEKDRDRCNFEARELAQRVEDYISEVKLKQVEIVDYKKRLSESEAKYRQQQNLFETVRAERNACSKSLLEAQDEVQELKSKLKIMTQQIEQLKEDIATKEAELVKKEFVLGRTEREKETLKVDLQSARKDISDLRREIEEMKQEEKRLRQTIQQADRDIARQKKDIDNVMNERDILGTQLVRRNDELCLQYNRIKILNGTLQRGKQQYNERLEDIKLLKLEVKKLRTEKTLLMKNIENTVDMRQEIFHLNRDLTRERLKVMALEEEVQTPLNIHRWRKLEFSDPSAYEMLNKIQFLQKRVIKMSALIIDKERRIQETEKLYMNLREILAKQPGPRITVALDKTQKALRERGKKMKCLVSELNMYEVEISEYKFDIEKMSKEMCELKTKYYAQKRKLQKAKESRMKSLTEPILPAVPMRQKKFYGGGFSMATPTPRTCFVLDSA
;
A
#
# COMPACT_ATOMS: atom_id res chain seq x y z
N MET A 1 36.25 -19.89 15.43
CA MET A 1 37.57 -20.07 14.80
C MET A 1 38.10 -18.74 14.25
N MET A 2 37.32 -17.94 13.52
CA MET A 2 37.79 -16.68 12.92
C MET A 2 38.05 -15.53 13.93
N ASP A 3 37.30 -15.44 15.03
CA ASP A 3 37.59 -14.47 16.10
C ASP A 3 38.85 -14.81 16.91
N MET A 4 39.38 -16.05 16.77
CA MET A 4 40.64 -16.45 17.40
C MET A 4 41.85 -16.08 16.53
N GLU A 5 41.75 -16.18 15.19
CA GLU A 5 42.84 -15.81 14.27
C GLU A 5 43.04 -14.30 14.21
N MET A 6 41.95 -13.51 14.21
CA MET A 6 42.04 -12.05 14.23
C MET A 6 42.73 -11.52 15.51
N ASN A 7 42.58 -12.22 16.64
CA ASN A 7 43.26 -11.86 17.89
C ASN A 7 44.73 -12.30 17.92
N ALA A 8 45.10 -13.36 17.20
CA ALA A 8 46.49 -13.81 17.09
C ALA A 8 47.32 -12.85 16.21
N ASP A 9 46.77 -12.38 15.10
CA ASP A 9 47.47 -11.48 14.16
C ASP A 9 47.64 -10.04 14.70
N LEU A 10 46.70 -9.58 15.53
CA LEU A 10 46.85 -8.33 16.30
C LEU A 10 48.01 -8.41 17.31
N GLY A 11 48.38 -9.61 17.75
CA GLY A 11 49.60 -9.88 18.52
C GLY A 11 50.86 -9.75 17.68
N ILE A 12 50.86 -10.30 16.46
CA ILE A 12 52.00 -10.25 15.52
C ILE A 12 52.31 -8.82 15.08
N VAL A 13 51.29 -8.01 14.78
CA VAL A 13 51.49 -6.58 14.44
C VAL A 13 52.06 -5.80 15.64
N LYS A 14 51.70 -6.17 16.88
CA LYS A 14 52.29 -5.57 18.09
C LYS A 14 53.74 -6.01 18.32
N GLU A 15 54.08 -7.27 18.06
CA GLU A 15 55.46 -7.77 18.15
C GLU A 15 56.36 -7.19 17.03
N MET A 16 55.83 -6.98 15.83
CA MET A 16 56.54 -6.31 14.73
C MET A 16 56.85 -4.84 15.04
N LYS A 17 55.98 -4.14 15.79
CA LYS A 17 56.26 -2.78 16.29
C LYS A 17 57.39 -2.72 17.31
N THR A 18 57.60 -3.79 18.08
CA THR A 18 58.66 -3.83 19.11
C THR A 18 60.05 -4.15 18.55
N ASN A 19 60.15 -4.62 17.30
CA ASN A 19 61.42 -5.00 16.67
C ASN A 19 61.74 -4.06 15.49
N GLU A 20 62.79 -3.25 15.64
CA GLU A 20 63.12 -2.11 14.76
C GLU A 20 63.38 -2.54 13.30
N ALA A 21 63.84 -3.77 13.07
CA ALA A 21 64.04 -4.34 11.73
C ALA A 21 62.73 -4.77 11.04
N LEU A 22 61.67 -5.06 11.80
CA LEU A 22 60.38 -5.56 11.29
C LEU A 22 59.34 -4.45 11.14
N ALA A 23 59.52 -3.32 11.82
CA ALA A 23 58.62 -2.16 11.73
C ALA A 23 58.46 -1.62 10.29
N ALA A 24 59.52 -1.71 9.46
CA ALA A 24 59.48 -1.31 8.05
C ALA A 24 58.53 -2.19 7.19
N PHE A 25 58.28 -3.43 7.60
CA PHE A 25 57.42 -4.39 6.90
C PHE A 25 55.99 -4.43 7.44
N GLU A 26 55.71 -3.76 8.56
CA GLU A 26 54.37 -3.71 9.19
C GLU A 26 53.31 -3.19 8.20
N GLY A 27 53.64 -2.13 7.46
CA GLY A 27 52.74 -1.52 6.47
C GLY A 27 52.44 -2.43 5.28
N GLU A 28 53.41 -3.22 4.83
CA GLU A 28 53.18 -4.20 3.77
C GLU A 28 52.41 -5.42 4.28
N TYR A 29 52.71 -5.90 5.50
CA TYR A 29 51.98 -7.00 6.13
C TYR A 29 50.51 -6.65 6.36
N THR A 30 50.21 -5.47 6.91
CA THR A 30 48.82 -5.01 7.10
C THR A 30 48.09 -4.86 5.78
N ARG A 31 48.74 -4.34 4.73
CA ARG A 31 48.12 -4.22 3.41
C ARG A 31 47.83 -5.58 2.76
N LEU A 32 48.76 -6.53 2.86
CA LEU A 32 48.58 -7.91 2.39
C LEU A 32 47.49 -8.63 3.19
N TYR A 33 47.48 -8.48 4.52
CA TYR A 33 46.47 -9.07 5.39
C TYR A 33 45.08 -8.49 5.12
N GLU A 34 44.94 -7.17 4.96
CA GLU A 34 43.67 -6.56 4.58
C GLU A 34 43.16 -7.04 3.22
N SER A 35 44.07 -7.22 2.25
CA SER A 35 43.73 -7.76 0.93
C SER A 35 43.30 -9.22 1.01
N LEU A 36 44.02 -10.04 1.79
CA LEU A 36 43.69 -11.45 2.04
C LEU A 36 42.36 -11.58 2.78
N TYR A 37 42.14 -10.76 3.82
CA TYR A 37 40.91 -10.74 4.60
C TYR A 37 39.71 -10.33 3.75
N LYS A 38 39.85 -9.31 2.89
CA LYS A 38 38.81 -8.93 1.92
C LYS A 38 38.53 -10.07 0.93
N SER A 39 39.57 -10.73 0.41
CA SER A 39 39.40 -11.86 -0.51
C SER A 39 38.68 -13.03 0.15
N HIS A 40 39.05 -13.40 1.38
CA HIS A 40 38.43 -14.50 2.11
C HIS A 40 37.00 -14.18 2.56
N LYS A 41 36.73 -12.92 2.91
CA LYS A 41 35.37 -12.46 3.19
C LYS A 41 34.49 -12.55 1.94
N ASN A 42 34.99 -12.11 0.80
CA ASN A 42 34.28 -12.24 -0.48
C ASN A 42 34.08 -13.71 -0.87
N GLU A 43 35.07 -14.57 -0.65
CA GLU A 43 34.94 -16.02 -0.88
C GLU A 43 33.87 -16.65 0.04
N LYS A 44 33.79 -16.23 1.31
CA LYS A 44 32.73 -16.66 2.22
C LYS A 44 31.36 -16.18 1.78
N GLU A 45 31.24 -14.93 1.33
CA GLU A 45 29.98 -14.40 0.81
C GLU A 45 29.55 -15.16 -0.44
N LEU A 46 30.46 -15.40 -1.39
CA LEU A 46 30.20 -16.16 -2.61
C LEU A 46 29.88 -17.63 -2.34
N THR A 47 30.50 -18.27 -1.35
CA THR A 47 30.18 -19.66 -0.99
C THR A 47 28.82 -19.79 -0.33
N VAL A 48 28.41 -18.80 0.47
CA VAL A 48 27.04 -18.72 1.02
C VAL A 48 26.02 -18.52 -0.11
N GLU A 49 26.32 -17.66 -1.07
CA GLU A 49 25.46 -17.40 -2.23
C GLU A 49 25.37 -18.62 -3.17
N CYS A 50 26.48 -19.34 -3.38
CA CYS A 50 26.46 -20.61 -4.10
C CYS A 50 25.66 -21.68 -3.35
N ALA A 51 25.70 -21.70 -2.02
CA ALA A 51 24.90 -22.63 -1.22
C ALA A 51 23.41 -22.30 -1.27
N SER A 52 23.04 -21.01 -1.24
CA SER A 52 21.63 -20.60 -1.41
C SER A 52 21.11 -20.94 -2.80
N LEU A 53 21.89 -20.68 -3.86
CA LEU A 53 21.51 -21.03 -5.22
C LEU A 53 21.39 -22.55 -5.43
N LYS A 54 22.25 -23.36 -4.81
CA LYS A 54 22.12 -24.82 -4.82
C LYS A 54 20.84 -25.29 -4.14
N ASN A 55 20.50 -24.71 -2.98
CA ASN A 55 19.26 -25.03 -2.29
C ASN A 55 18.03 -24.63 -3.12
N GLU A 56 18.05 -23.48 -3.79
CA GLU A 56 16.97 -23.06 -4.69
C GLU A 56 16.82 -24.00 -5.89
N ILE A 57 17.92 -24.49 -6.45
CA ILE A 57 17.90 -25.48 -7.53
C ILE A 57 17.32 -26.80 -7.01
N GLU A 58 17.73 -27.29 -5.84
CA GLU A 58 17.17 -28.51 -5.23
C GLU A 58 15.67 -28.37 -4.94
N GLU A 59 15.23 -27.24 -4.38
CA GLU A 59 13.80 -26.96 -4.15
C GLU A 59 13.00 -26.93 -5.46
N ASN A 60 13.53 -26.29 -6.50
CA ASN A 60 12.87 -26.23 -7.79
C ASN A 60 12.84 -27.60 -8.48
N THR A 61 13.88 -28.42 -8.33
CA THR A 61 13.92 -29.79 -8.84
C THR A 61 12.86 -30.64 -8.13
N GLN A 62 12.74 -30.54 -6.80
CA GLN A 62 11.67 -31.21 -6.04
C GLN A 62 10.27 -30.73 -6.46
N ARG A 63 10.09 -29.44 -6.73
CA ARG A 63 8.81 -28.92 -7.26
C ARG A 63 8.49 -29.50 -8.62
N ILE A 64 9.49 -29.62 -9.50
CA ILE A 64 9.31 -30.24 -10.81
C ILE A 64 8.88 -31.70 -10.63
N ASP A 65 9.58 -32.50 -9.83
CA ASP A 65 9.23 -33.91 -9.58
C ASP A 65 7.80 -34.09 -9.03
N VAL A 66 7.37 -33.20 -8.13
CA VAL A 66 5.99 -33.20 -7.61
C VAL A 66 4.97 -32.84 -8.69
N LEU A 67 5.32 -31.98 -9.64
CA LEU A 67 4.45 -31.66 -10.78
C LEU A 67 4.41 -32.82 -11.78
N THR A 68 5.53 -33.45 -12.08
CA THR A 68 5.61 -34.61 -13.00
C THR A 68 4.76 -35.76 -12.48
N THR A 69 4.88 -36.09 -11.19
CA THR A 69 4.07 -37.15 -10.55
C THR A 69 2.58 -36.83 -10.53
N LYS A 70 2.19 -35.56 -10.38
CA LYS A 70 0.78 -35.14 -10.52
C LYS A 70 0.28 -35.29 -11.96
N THR A 71 1.08 -34.89 -12.94
CA THR A 71 0.69 -35.03 -14.36
C THR A 71 0.55 -36.49 -14.79
N GLU A 72 1.39 -37.39 -14.25
CA GLU A 72 1.26 -38.83 -14.48
C GLU A 72 -0.03 -39.39 -13.83
N ALA A 73 -0.34 -38.98 -12.60
CA ALA A 73 -1.57 -39.38 -11.92
C ALA A 73 -2.84 -38.86 -12.64
N ASP A 74 -2.77 -37.65 -13.17
CA ASP A 74 -3.87 -37.07 -13.96
C ASP A 74 -4.01 -37.78 -15.31
N ALA A 75 -2.91 -38.16 -15.97
CA ALA A 75 -2.95 -38.96 -17.20
C ALA A 75 -3.60 -40.34 -16.97
N GLU A 76 -3.28 -41.02 -15.87
CA GLU A 76 -3.95 -42.26 -15.48
C GLU A 76 -5.43 -42.07 -15.20
N ARG A 77 -5.81 -40.97 -14.53
CA ARG A 77 -7.20 -40.65 -14.23
C ARG A 77 -8.00 -40.39 -15.51
N ILE A 78 -7.42 -39.66 -16.45
CA ILE A 78 -8.02 -39.42 -17.77
C ILE A 78 -8.19 -40.74 -18.53
N ALA A 79 -7.23 -41.65 -18.47
CA ALA A 79 -7.35 -42.98 -19.09
C ALA A 79 -8.51 -43.80 -18.49
N ARG A 80 -8.67 -43.79 -17.16
CA ARG A 80 -9.79 -44.47 -16.48
C ARG A 80 -11.15 -43.87 -16.87
N LEU A 81 -11.25 -42.55 -16.88
CA LEU A 81 -12.49 -41.85 -17.26
C LEU A 81 -12.88 -42.11 -18.72
N LYS A 82 -11.90 -42.17 -19.64
CA LYS A 82 -12.17 -42.57 -21.03
C LYS A 82 -12.74 -43.99 -21.12
N GLN A 83 -12.21 -44.92 -20.34
CA GLN A 83 -12.71 -46.30 -20.30
C GLN A 83 -14.11 -46.41 -19.68
N GLU A 84 -14.45 -45.55 -18.72
CA GLU A 84 -15.81 -45.47 -18.15
C GLU A 84 -16.82 -44.88 -19.13
N ILE A 85 -16.43 -43.87 -19.91
CA ILE A 85 -17.27 -43.30 -20.98
C ILE A 85 -17.54 -44.34 -22.07
N GLU A 86 -16.53 -45.12 -22.46
CA GLU A 86 -16.67 -46.16 -23.47
C GLU A 86 -17.62 -47.28 -23.01
N LYS A 87 -17.58 -47.65 -21.72
CA LYS A 87 -18.56 -48.57 -21.12
C LYS A 87 -19.96 -47.98 -21.03
N ALA A 88 -20.10 -46.70 -20.72
CA ALA A 88 -21.39 -46.02 -20.67
C ALA A 88 -22.04 -45.94 -22.06
N LEU A 89 -21.25 -45.69 -23.11
CA LEU A 89 -21.73 -45.71 -24.50
C LEU A 89 -22.21 -47.10 -24.92
N GLN A 90 -21.45 -48.16 -24.60
CA GLN A 90 -21.89 -49.53 -24.88
C GLN A 90 -23.18 -49.91 -24.14
N LEU A 91 -23.37 -49.42 -22.91
CA LEU A 91 -24.61 -49.63 -22.15
C LEU A 91 -25.79 -48.84 -22.74
N ALA A 92 -25.55 -47.65 -23.27
CA ALA A 92 -26.56 -46.85 -23.96
C ALA A 92 -26.99 -47.51 -25.29
N ASP A 93 -26.04 -48.01 -26.09
CA ASP A 93 -26.35 -48.75 -27.32
C ASP A 93 -27.12 -50.06 -27.03
N ALA A 94 -26.76 -50.74 -25.93
CA ALA A 94 -27.49 -51.94 -25.46
C ALA A 94 -28.91 -51.61 -24.95
N ALA A 95 -29.13 -50.41 -24.41
CA ALA A 95 -30.46 -49.95 -24.01
C ALA A 95 -31.31 -49.58 -25.24
N HIS A 96 -30.71 -48.88 -26.22
CA HIS A 96 -31.41 -48.46 -27.42
C HIS A 96 -31.84 -49.67 -28.29
N THR A 97 -31.00 -50.69 -28.40
CA THR A 97 -31.35 -51.96 -29.07
C THR A 97 -32.46 -52.73 -28.36
N ARG A 98 -32.54 -52.68 -27.01
CA ARG A 98 -33.67 -53.26 -26.26
C ARG A 98 -34.97 -52.51 -26.49
N GLU A 99 -34.91 -51.19 -26.58
CA GLU A 99 -36.06 -50.34 -26.84
C GLU A 99 -36.62 -50.55 -28.26
N GLN A 100 -35.74 -50.67 -29.26
CA GLN A 100 -36.13 -50.97 -30.63
C GLN A 100 -36.80 -52.36 -30.74
N ASN A 101 -36.25 -53.37 -30.06
CA ASN A 101 -36.87 -54.71 -29.98
C ASN A 101 -38.24 -54.66 -29.27
N ALA A 102 -38.40 -53.84 -28.23
CA ALA A 102 -39.67 -53.68 -27.55
C ALA A 102 -40.73 -52.98 -28.43
N GLN A 103 -40.32 -52.02 -29.25
CA GLN A 103 -41.21 -51.35 -30.22
C GLN A 103 -41.65 -52.29 -31.34
N GLU A 104 -40.76 -53.14 -31.86
CA GLU A 104 -41.14 -54.19 -32.84
C GLU A 104 -42.11 -55.22 -32.24
N VAL A 105 -41.95 -55.59 -30.97
CA VAL A 105 -42.90 -56.48 -30.27
C VAL A 105 -44.27 -55.81 -30.08
N ILE A 106 -44.30 -54.52 -29.77
CA ILE A 106 -45.55 -53.75 -29.61
C ILE A 106 -46.28 -53.58 -30.94
N GLU A 107 -45.57 -53.34 -32.05
CA GLU A 107 -46.19 -53.30 -33.39
C GLU A 107 -46.76 -54.66 -33.80
N ASN A 108 -46.04 -55.76 -33.53
CA ASN A 108 -46.54 -57.11 -33.81
C ASN A 108 -47.77 -57.48 -32.97
N LEU A 109 -47.83 -57.04 -31.71
CA LEU A 109 -49.02 -57.25 -30.87
C LEU A 109 -50.22 -56.41 -31.33
N ARG A 110 -49.99 -55.18 -31.83
CA ARG A 110 -51.06 -54.36 -32.44
C ARG A 110 -51.59 -54.96 -33.74
N LEU A 111 -50.73 -55.60 -34.53
CA LEU A 111 -51.12 -56.32 -35.75
C LEU A 111 -51.90 -57.61 -35.46
N ASN A 112 -51.65 -58.25 -34.33
CA ASN A 112 -52.40 -59.46 -33.90
C ASN A 112 -53.75 -59.11 -33.28
N VAL A 113 -53.85 -58.01 -32.54
CA VAL A 113 -55.13 -57.52 -32.00
C VAL A 113 -56.08 -57.13 -33.14
N THR A 114 -55.59 -56.53 -34.23
CA THR A 114 -56.40 -56.18 -35.41
C THR A 114 -56.84 -57.39 -36.24
N LYS A 115 -56.10 -58.51 -36.22
CA LYS A 115 -56.50 -59.78 -36.85
C LYS A 115 -57.55 -60.53 -36.04
N LEU A 116 -57.44 -60.52 -34.70
CA LEU A 116 -58.39 -61.21 -33.81
C LEU A 116 -59.73 -60.47 -33.65
N THR A 117 -59.75 -59.13 -33.76
CA THR A 117 -61.03 -58.38 -33.85
C THR A 117 -61.77 -58.64 -35.16
N HIS A 118 -61.07 -58.97 -36.26
CA HIS A 118 -61.69 -59.31 -37.55
C HIS A 118 -62.27 -60.74 -37.60
N GLU A 119 -61.68 -61.70 -36.87
CA GLU A 119 -62.19 -63.09 -36.79
C GLU A 119 -63.42 -63.25 -35.89
N ILE A 120 -63.63 -62.35 -34.92
CA ILE A 120 -64.79 -62.36 -34.01
C ILE A 120 -66.03 -61.70 -34.66
N GLU A 121 -65.85 -60.76 -35.61
CA GLU A 121 -66.95 -60.18 -36.39
C GLU A 121 -67.47 -61.12 -37.50
N LEU A 122 -66.69 -62.09 -37.97
CA LEU A 122 -67.08 -63.06 -39.02
C LEU A 122 -67.73 -64.35 -38.49
N LYS A 123 -67.61 -64.68 -37.20
CA LYS A 123 -68.14 -65.94 -36.61
C LYS A 123 -69.55 -65.86 -36.02
N ASN A 124 -70.16 -64.68 -35.90
CA ASN A 124 -71.53 -64.53 -35.38
C ASN A 124 -72.65 -64.60 -36.45
N LYS A 125 -72.40 -65.27 -37.60
CA LYS A 125 -73.35 -65.34 -38.72
C LYS A 125 -73.63 -66.73 -39.34
N GLN A 126 -73.26 -67.85 -38.71
CA GLN A 126 -73.56 -69.19 -39.23
C GLN A 126 -73.80 -70.23 -38.12
N LEU A 127 -75.06 -70.57 -37.84
CA LEU A 127 -75.45 -71.81 -37.14
C LEU A 127 -76.80 -72.33 -37.68
N ALA A 128 -76.72 -73.35 -38.55
CA ALA A 128 -77.69 -74.41 -38.88
C ALA A 128 -76.82 -75.68 -39.00
N GLY A 129 -77.05 -76.84 -38.37
CA GLY A 129 -78.25 -77.68 -38.30
C GLY A 129 -77.97 -78.94 -39.14
N GLU A 130 -78.07 -80.16 -38.61
CA GLU A 130 -78.38 -81.39 -39.37
C GLU A 130 -78.56 -82.66 -38.50
N GLU A 131 -79.36 -83.57 -39.06
CA GLU A 131 -80.06 -84.76 -38.53
C GLU A 131 -79.25 -86.07 -38.68
N ASP A 132 -79.74 -87.23 -38.21
CA ASP A 132 -80.21 -88.34 -39.08
C ASP A 132 -80.77 -89.57 -38.28
N SER A 133 -81.32 -90.53 -39.02
CA SER A 133 -82.54 -91.32 -38.79
C SER A 133 -82.36 -92.86 -38.72
N GLY A 134 -83.48 -93.61 -38.58
CA GLY A 134 -83.54 -95.05 -38.91
C GLY A 134 -84.78 -95.79 -38.39
N VAL A 135 -85.67 -96.21 -39.30
CA VAL A 135 -86.95 -96.93 -39.07
C VAL A 135 -86.94 -98.27 -39.83
N SER A 136 -87.52 -99.35 -39.27
CA SER A 136 -88.74 -100.02 -39.82
C SER A 136 -88.91 -101.51 -39.46
N LYS A 137 -90.21 -101.89 -39.36
CA LYS A 137 -90.85 -103.23 -39.30
C LYS A 137 -90.92 -103.86 -37.90
N GLN A 138 -91.78 -103.42 -36.98
CA GLN A 138 -93.26 -103.43 -36.96
C GLN A 138 -93.92 -104.80 -37.21
N ARG A 139 -94.64 -105.25 -36.15
CA ARG A 139 -95.99 -105.81 -36.23
C ARG A 139 -96.14 -107.34 -36.27
N GLU A 140 -95.45 -108.01 -35.36
CA GLU A 140 -95.96 -109.18 -34.64
C GLU A 140 -95.84 -108.88 -33.13
N GLY A 141 -96.44 -107.79 -32.63
CA GLY A 141 -97.85 -107.51 -32.79
C GLY A 141 -98.49 -107.63 -31.41
N LEU A 142 -98.24 -106.62 -30.59
CA LEU A 142 -99.15 -106.10 -29.58
C LEU A 142 -99.40 -106.93 -28.30
N LEU A 143 -99.09 -108.22 -28.22
CA LEU A 143 -99.23 -108.99 -26.97
C LEU A 143 -97.97 -108.97 -26.08
N LYS A 144 -96.76 -109.04 -26.65
CA LYS A 144 -95.50 -108.75 -25.93
C LYS A 144 -95.31 -107.27 -25.62
N GLU A 145 -96.08 -106.41 -26.27
CA GLU A 145 -96.00 -104.96 -26.13
C GLU A 145 -96.51 -104.49 -24.76
N ARG A 146 -97.45 -105.22 -24.14
CA ARG A 146 -97.93 -104.92 -22.79
C ARG A 146 -96.89 -105.23 -21.69
N GLU A 147 -96.16 -106.33 -21.82
CA GLU A 147 -95.08 -106.69 -20.88
C GLU A 147 -93.82 -105.85 -21.13
N ARG A 148 -93.53 -105.52 -22.38
CA ARG A 148 -92.48 -104.55 -22.75
C ARG A 148 -92.76 -103.17 -22.17
N LEU A 149 -94.00 -102.67 -22.27
CA LEU A 149 -94.37 -101.35 -21.72
C LEU A 149 -94.26 -101.28 -20.19
N LEU A 150 -94.47 -102.39 -19.47
CA LEU A 150 -94.22 -102.45 -18.01
C LEU A 150 -92.72 -102.44 -17.67
N GLY A 151 -91.89 -103.14 -18.43
CA GLY A 151 -90.43 -103.07 -18.30
C GLY A 151 -89.85 -101.71 -18.74
N GLU A 152 -90.44 -101.08 -19.75
CA GLU A 152 -90.12 -99.71 -20.17
C GLU A 152 -90.51 -98.69 -19.10
N LEU A 153 -91.64 -98.88 -18.41
CA LEU A 153 -92.02 -98.04 -17.28
C LEU A 153 -91.05 -98.14 -16.11
N ASP A 154 -90.52 -99.34 -15.83
CA ASP A 154 -89.59 -99.56 -14.72
C ASP A 154 -88.16 -99.07 -15.06
N THR A 155 -87.73 -99.26 -16.32
CA THR A 155 -86.49 -98.65 -16.82
C THR A 155 -86.60 -97.13 -16.91
N LEU A 156 -87.75 -96.58 -17.29
CA LEU A 156 -88.01 -95.13 -17.26
C LEU A 156 -88.06 -94.60 -15.83
N LYS A 157 -88.62 -95.33 -14.86
CA LYS A 157 -88.56 -94.94 -13.44
C LYS A 157 -87.13 -94.93 -12.91
N ASN A 158 -86.34 -95.96 -13.21
CA ASN A 158 -84.93 -95.99 -12.82
C ASN A 158 -84.12 -94.91 -13.54
N ARG A 159 -84.43 -94.60 -14.81
CA ARG A 159 -83.83 -93.49 -15.55
C ARG A 159 -84.23 -92.15 -14.98
N LEU A 160 -85.47 -91.97 -14.54
CA LEU A 160 -85.94 -90.77 -13.85
C LEU A 160 -85.22 -90.59 -12.51
N LYS A 161 -85.06 -91.66 -11.72
CA LYS A 161 -84.33 -91.65 -10.45
C LYS A 161 -82.86 -91.27 -10.65
N ASN A 162 -82.21 -91.84 -11.66
CA ASN A 162 -80.82 -91.51 -12.01
C ASN A 162 -80.70 -90.07 -12.55
N MET A 163 -81.68 -89.59 -13.32
CA MET A 163 -81.71 -88.20 -13.79
C MET A 163 -81.94 -87.22 -12.64
N THR A 164 -82.78 -87.53 -11.65
CA THR A 164 -82.94 -86.69 -10.46
C THR A 164 -81.68 -86.67 -9.60
N GLN A 165 -80.99 -87.80 -9.43
CA GLN A 165 -79.69 -87.81 -8.74
C GLN A 165 -78.62 -87.01 -9.50
N TYR A 166 -78.63 -87.09 -10.83
CA TYR A 166 -77.74 -86.29 -11.68
C TYR A 166 -78.05 -84.79 -11.60
N ILE A 167 -79.34 -84.41 -11.53
CA ILE A 167 -79.76 -83.02 -11.31
C ILE A 167 -79.31 -82.53 -9.93
N GLU A 168 -79.51 -83.30 -8.86
CA GLU A 168 -79.03 -82.94 -7.52
C GLU A 168 -77.50 -82.80 -7.45
N GLU A 169 -76.75 -83.66 -8.14
CA GLU A 169 -75.30 -83.53 -8.26
C GLU A 169 -74.87 -82.29 -9.05
N LEU A 170 -75.59 -81.96 -10.12
CA LEU A 170 -75.36 -80.73 -10.89
C LEU A 170 -75.70 -79.48 -10.09
N GLU A 171 -76.80 -79.49 -9.31
CA GLU A 171 -77.17 -78.38 -8.43
C GLU A 171 -76.12 -78.18 -7.33
N LYS A 172 -75.62 -79.25 -6.71
CA LYS A 172 -74.50 -79.15 -5.75
C LYS A 172 -73.23 -78.61 -6.39
N LYS A 173 -72.88 -79.06 -7.60
CA LYS A 173 -71.74 -78.50 -8.35
C LYS A 173 -71.95 -77.04 -8.71
N ASN A 174 -73.17 -76.63 -9.02
CA ASN A 174 -73.49 -75.25 -9.35
C ASN A 174 -73.39 -74.35 -8.11
N ILE A 175 -73.90 -74.78 -6.95
CA ILE A 175 -73.75 -74.06 -5.69
C ILE A 175 -72.27 -73.92 -5.31
N LEU A 176 -71.47 -74.98 -5.47
CA LEU A 176 -70.03 -74.91 -5.24
C LEU A 176 -69.34 -73.97 -6.23
N ALA A 177 -69.72 -73.99 -7.50
CA ALA A 177 -69.19 -73.06 -8.50
C ALA A 177 -69.55 -71.61 -8.15
N GLU A 178 -70.79 -71.33 -7.75
CA GLU A 178 -71.24 -70.00 -7.30
C GLU A 178 -70.48 -69.54 -6.04
N GLN A 179 -70.23 -70.43 -5.09
CA GLN A 179 -69.39 -70.13 -3.92
C GLN A 179 -67.95 -69.78 -4.33
N THR A 180 -67.34 -70.57 -5.22
CA THR A 180 -65.99 -70.27 -5.73
C THR A 180 -65.93 -68.97 -6.54
N ILE A 181 -66.99 -68.65 -7.29
CA ILE A 181 -67.08 -67.38 -8.03
C ILE A 181 -67.13 -66.22 -7.03
N ASN A 182 -67.96 -66.29 -5.99
CA ASN A 182 -68.05 -65.24 -4.98
C ASN A 182 -66.72 -65.07 -4.22
N GLU A 183 -66.05 -66.15 -3.84
CA GLU A 183 -64.71 -66.09 -3.21
C GLU A 183 -63.69 -65.44 -4.16
N LEU A 184 -63.66 -65.83 -5.43
CA LEU A 184 -62.78 -65.22 -6.42
C LEU A 184 -63.11 -63.73 -6.63
N GLN A 185 -64.39 -63.35 -6.59
CA GLN A 185 -64.83 -61.98 -6.72
C GLN A 185 -64.39 -61.12 -5.53
N GLU A 186 -64.53 -61.63 -4.30
CA GLU A 186 -64.01 -60.97 -3.09
C GLU A 186 -62.49 -60.83 -3.14
N THR A 187 -61.75 -61.88 -3.58
CA THR A 187 -60.30 -61.76 -3.73
C THR A 187 -59.90 -60.74 -4.80
N LEU A 188 -60.67 -60.65 -5.90
CA LEU A 188 -60.41 -59.71 -6.99
C LEU A 188 -60.69 -58.26 -6.54
N ASP A 189 -61.72 -58.02 -5.73
CA ASP A 189 -62.00 -56.72 -5.12
C ASP A 189 -60.92 -56.31 -4.11
N ILE A 190 -60.41 -57.27 -3.31
CA ILE A 190 -59.27 -57.01 -2.43
C ILE A 190 -58.03 -56.64 -3.25
N ARG A 191 -57.70 -57.42 -4.28
CA ARG A 191 -56.53 -57.17 -5.15
C ARG A 191 -56.62 -55.86 -5.93
N THR A 192 -57.79 -55.49 -6.44
CA THR A 192 -57.99 -54.19 -7.09
C THR A 192 -57.84 -53.03 -6.10
N SER A 193 -58.31 -53.21 -4.86
CA SER A 193 -58.10 -52.22 -3.80
C SER A 193 -56.62 -52.09 -3.40
N GLU A 194 -55.86 -53.19 -3.41
CA GLU A 194 -54.41 -53.20 -3.16
C GLU A 194 -53.64 -52.52 -4.30
N VAL A 195 -53.93 -52.88 -5.55
CA VAL A 195 -53.30 -52.27 -6.74
C VAL A 195 -53.56 -50.77 -6.80
N SER A 196 -54.79 -50.32 -6.47
CA SER A 196 -55.10 -48.89 -6.45
C SER A 196 -54.37 -48.13 -5.31
N ARG A 197 -54.16 -48.79 -4.16
CA ARG A 197 -53.34 -48.23 -3.06
C ARG A 197 -51.87 -48.14 -3.44
N GLU A 198 -51.34 -49.19 -4.05
CA GLU A 198 -49.95 -49.26 -4.51
C GLU A 198 -49.68 -48.25 -5.61
N LYS A 199 -50.61 -48.07 -6.57
CA LYS A 199 -50.51 -47.05 -7.61
C LYS A 199 -50.42 -45.63 -7.03
N ARG A 200 -51.26 -45.30 -6.04
CA ARG A 200 -51.18 -44.00 -5.35
C ARG A 200 -49.91 -43.84 -4.52
N ALA A 201 -49.37 -44.93 -3.96
CA ALA A 201 -48.10 -44.89 -3.24
C ALA A 201 -46.94 -44.63 -4.21
N ARG A 202 -46.95 -45.29 -5.37
CA ARG A 202 -45.98 -45.08 -6.44
C ARG A 202 -46.02 -43.67 -7.02
N GLU A 203 -47.21 -43.14 -7.32
CA GLU A 203 -47.37 -41.75 -7.81
C GLU A 203 -46.77 -40.74 -6.82
N ARG A 204 -47.03 -40.92 -5.50
CA ARG A 204 -46.40 -40.06 -4.47
C ARG A 204 -44.87 -40.16 -4.47
N VAL A 205 -44.31 -41.37 -4.60
CA VAL A 205 -42.86 -41.55 -4.64
C VAL A 205 -42.24 -40.99 -5.93
N GLU A 206 -42.95 -41.07 -7.06
CA GLU A 206 -42.51 -40.45 -8.32
C GLU A 206 -42.55 -38.91 -8.23
N ASP A 207 -43.59 -38.33 -7.63
CA ASP A 207 -43.68 -36.89 -7.37
C ASP A 207 -42.57 -36.44 -6.40
N ASP A 208 -42.34 -37.16 -5.30
CA ASP A 208 -41.26 -36.88 -4.35
C ASP A 208 -39.88 -36.99 -5.03
N ALA A 209 -39.68 -37.96 -5.92
CA ALA A 209 -38.43 -38.12 -6.67
C ALA A 209 -38.20 -36.99 -7.69
N GLN A 210 -39.26 -36.49 -8.33
CA GLN A 210 -39.17 -35.34 -9.22
C GLN A 210 -38.82 -34.06 -8.44
N GLN A 211 -39.50 -33.82 -7.32
CA GLN A 211 -39.21 -32.68 -6.44
C GLN A 211 -37.77 -32.70 -5.93
N LEU A 212 -37.29 -33.87 -5.46
CA LEU A 212 -35.89 -34.04 -5.05
C LEU A 212 -34.90 -33.86 -6.21
N GLY A 213 -35.29 -34.24 -7.43
CA GLY A 213 -34.50 -33.99 -8.64
C GLY A 213 -34.36 -32.50 -8.95
N GLU A 214 -35.46 -31.75 -8.91
CA GLU A 214 -35.47 -30.30 -9.10
C GLU A 214 -34.67 -29.59 -8.00
N GLU A 215 -34.86 -29.97 -6.73
CA GLU A 215 -34.06 -29.47 -5.61
C GLU A 215 -32.56 -29.72 -5.81
N LEU A 216 -32.17 -30.90 -6.30
CA LEU A 216 -30.76 -31.21 -6.60
C LEU A 216 -30.21 -30.34 -7.74
N THR A 217 -31.00 -30.02 -8.76
CA THR A 217 -30.56 -29.11 -9.84
C THR A 217 -30.32 -27.70 -9.32
N ILE A 218 -31.25 -27.15 -8.54
CA ILE A 218 -31.12 -25.84 -7.90
C ILE A 218 -29.91 -25.82 -6.96
N LYS A 219 -29.73 -26.87 -6.15
CA LYS A 219 -28.57 -26.98 -5.25
C LYS A 219 -27.24 -27.10 -5.99
N ASN A 220 -27.20 -27.73 -7.17
CA ASN A 220 -26.00 -27.78 -8.00
C ASN A 220 -25.68 -26.43 -8.63
N GLU A 221 -26.68 -25.66 -9.07
CA GLU A 221 -26.51 -24.29 -9.56
C GLU A 221 -26.03 -23.35 -8.45
N ASP A 222 -26.63 -23.42 -7.26
CA ASP A 222 -26.17 -22.69 -6.07
C ASP A 222 -24.73 -23.04 -5.71
N LEU A 223 -24.37 -24.32 -5.76
CA LEU A 223 -23.01 -24.81 -5.50
C LEU A 223 -22.02 -24.30 -6.56
N HIS A 224 -22.45 -24.20 -7.81
CA HIS A 224 -21.63 -23.61 -8.89
C HIS A 224 -21.39 -22.11 -8.65
N ASN A 225 -22.46 -21.36 -8.39
CA ASN A 225 -22.42 -19.92 -8.15
C ASN A 225 -21.57 -19.58 -6.91
N THR A 226 -21.73 -20.35 -5.83
CA THR A 226 -20.93 -20.17 -4.61
C THR A 226 -19.46 -20.54 -4.82
N ASN A 227 -19.14 -21.57 -5.61
CA ASN A 227 -17.76 -21.88 -5.97
C ASN A 227 -17.12 -20.80 -6.84
N GLU A 228 -17.86 -20.20 -7.75
CA GLU A 228 -17.37 -19.08 -8.56
C GLU A 228 -17.13 -17.83 -7.69
N ALA A 229 -18.07 -17.50 -6.79
CA ALA A 229 -17.91 -16.43 -5.82
C ALA A 229 -16.70 -16.66 -4.91
N LEU A 230 -16.49 -17.90 -4.44
CA LEU A 230 -15.35 -18.27 -3.59
C LEU A 230 -14.02 -18.22 -4.36
N ARG A 231 -14.01 -18.58 -5.64
CA ARG A 231 -12.84 -18.42 -6.52
C ARG A 231 -12.51 -16.93 -6.71
N ASN A 232 -13.52 -16.09 -6.96
CA ASN A 232 -13.34 -14.65 -7.09
C ASN A 232 -12.84 -14.02 -5.78
N ALA A 233 -13.42 -14.39 -4.63
CA ALA A 233 -12.96 -13.97 -3.31
C ALA A 233 -11.50 -14.38 -3.06
N ASN A 234 -11.11 -15.62 -3.37
CA ASN A 234 -9.74 -16.09 -3.24
C ASN A 234 -8.75 -15.32 -4.15
N THR A 235 -9.14 -14.98 -5.38
CA THR A 235 -8.29 -14.13 -6.24
C THR A 235 -8.14 -12.72 -5.70
N ASN A 236 -9.19 -12.17 -5.08
CA ASN A 236 -9.12 -10.86 -4.44
C ASN A 236 -8.26 -10.89 -3.17
N ILE A 237 -8.37 -11.94 -2.36
CA ILE A 237 -7.50 -12.14 -1.18
C ILE A 237 -6.04 -12.21 -1.63
N ALA A 238 -5.71 -13.00 -2.66
CA ALA A 238 -4.34 -13.10 -3.16
C ALA A 238 -3.79 -11.74 -3.68
N LYS A 239 -4.63 -10.93 -4.35
CA LYS A 239 -4.26 -9.58 -4.78
C LYS A 239 -4.02 -8.65 -3.58
N LEU A 240 -4.88 -8.69 -2.57
CA LEU A 240 -4.74 -7.89 -1.35
C LEU A 240 -3.51 -8.31 -0.54
N GLU A 241 -3.20 -9.60 -0.46
CA GLU A 241 -2.00 -10.12 0.19
C GLU A 241 -0.72 -9.66 -0.53
N LEU A 242 -0.73 -9.66 -1.87
CA LEU A 242 0.38 -9.14 -2.67
C LEU A 242 0.58 -7.64 -2.44
N ALA A 243 -0.50 -6.85 -2.50
CA ALA A 243 -0.46 -5.41 -2.24
C ALA A 243 0.01 -5.09 -0.81
N LEU A 244 -0.43 -5.86 0.19
CA LEU A 244 0.03 -5.72 1.57
C LEU A 244 1.53 -6.01 1.70
N LYS A 245 2.04 -7.03 0.99
CA LYS A 245 3.46 -7.38 0.98
C LYS A 245 4.30 -6.28 0.32
N GLU A 246 3.84 -5.76 -0.82
CA GLU A 246 4.49 -4.63 -1.51
C GLU A 246 4.55 -3.39 -0.61
N GLN A 247 3.42 -3.02 0.02
CA GLN A 247 3.36 -1.89 0.95
C GLN A 247 4.28 -2.07 2.17
N LYS A 248 4.36 -3.28 2.75
CA LYS A 248 5.33 -3.57 3.82
C LYS A 248 6.77 -3.38 3.37
N THR A 249 7.13 -3.87 2.19
CA THR A 249 8.49 -3.69 1.67
C THR A 249 8.82 -2.23 1.35
N ALA A 250 7.84 -1.45 0.87
CA ALA A 250 7.98 -0.02 0.63
C ALA A 250 8.16 0.74 1.95
N TYR A 251 7.37 0.40 2.98
CA TYR A 251 7.50 0.96 4.32
C TYR A 251 8.88 0.68 4.94
N GLU A 252 9.37 -0.56 4.84
CA GLU A 252 10.72 -0.90 5.32
C GLU A 252 11.83 -0.13 4.58
N LYS A 253 11.70 0.08 3.27
CA LYS A 253 12.63 0.90 2.49
C LYS A 253 12.61 2.35 2.95
N MET A 254 11.41 2.94 3.08
CA MET A 254 11.23 4.31 3.58
C MET A 254 11.80 4.47 5.00
N GLN A 255 11.60 3.49 5.89
CA GLN A 255 12.15 3.52 7.23
C GLN A 255 13.69 3.48 7.23
N ARG A 256 14.30 2.67 6.35
CA ARG A 256 15.77 2.64 6.18
C ARG A 256 16.30 3.96 5.61
N GLU A 257 15.59 4.57 4.67
CA GLU A 257 15.97 5.88 4.12
C GLU A 257 15.85 6.99 5.16
N LEU A 258 14.79 6.98 5.96
CA LEU A 258 14.59 7.93 7.05
C LEU A 258 15.69 7.79 8.12
N ASN A 259 16.10 6.57 8.44
CA ASN A 259 17.25 6.32 9.32
C ASN A 259 18.56 6.81 8.70
N LYS A 260 18.80 6.58 7.40
CA LYS A 260 19.98 7.11 6.69
C LYS A 260 20.01 8.63 6.68
N LEU A 261 18.88 9.28 6.44
CA LEU A 261 18.75 10.74 6.46
C LEU A 261 18.93 11.30 7.87
N SER A 262 18.46 10.60 8.90
CA SER A 262 18.68 10.96 10.30
C SER A 262 20.17 10.93 10.67
N VAL A 263 20.90 9.89 10.27
CA VAL A 263 22.36 9.81 10.47
C VAL A 263 23.09 10.91 9.67
N LYS A 264 22.70 11.17 8.42
CA LYS A 264 23.26 12.28 7.63
C LYS A 264 23.03 13.63 8.30
N LYS A 265 21.84 13.86 8.86
CA LYS A 265 21.52 15.09 9.61
C LYS A 265 22.41 15.23 10.84
N LEU A 266 22.62 14.17 11.60
CA LEU A 266 23.52 14.17 12.76
C LEU A 266 24.96 14.47 12.36
N ASN A 267 25.46 13.88 11.27
CA ASN A 267 26.81 14.15 10.78
C ASN A 267 26.96 15.60 10.29
N LEU A 268 26.00 16.12 9.53
CA LEU A 268 26.01 17.52 9.09
C LEU A 268 25.90 18.51 10.25
N GLN A 269 25.17 18.15 11.31
CA GLN A 269 25.13 18.94 12.55
C GLN A 269 26.50 18.96 13.23
N ALA A 270 27.17 17.80 13.34
CA ALA A 270 28.52 17.72 13.90
C ALA A 270 29.54 18.49 13.05
N ASP A 271 29.45 18.42 11.72
CA ASP A 271 30.31 19.17 10.80
C ASP A 271 30.07 20.68 10.93
N PHE A 272 28.82 21.10 11.10
CA PHE A 272 28.46 22.51 11.35
C PHE A 272 29.01 23.00 12.70
N ASP A 273 28.87 22.21 13.76
CA ASP A 273 29.41 22.54 15.08
C ASP A 273 30.94 22.60 15.06
N ASN A 274 31.61 21.69 14.32
CA ASN A 274 33.05 21.72 14.09
C ASN A 274 33.49 22.96 13.30
N ALA A 275 32.75 23.35 12.26
CA ALA A 275 33.02 24.56 11.49
C ALA A 275 32.86 25.82 12.35
N ASN A 276 31.84 25.87 13.21
CA ASN A 276 31.68 26.97 14.17
C ASN A 276 32.84 27.04 15.17
N MET A 277 33.30 25.90 15.69
CA MET A 277 34.49 25.86 16.54
C MET A 277 35.74 26.37 15.80
N GLN A 278 35.90 26.01 14.52
CA GLN A 278 37.00 26.53 13.70
C GLN A 278 36.90 28.04 13.48
N ILE A 279 35.69 28.56 13.22
CA ILE A 279 35.45 30.00 13.10
C ILE A 279 35.83 30.71 14.41
N ASP A 280 35.39 30.20 15.57
CA ASP A 280 35.75 30.77 16.88
C ASP A 280 37.27 30.76 17.13
N THR A 281 37.98 29.71 16.70
CA THR A 281 39.44 29.68 16.80
C THR A 281 40.10 30.70 15.89
N LEU A 282 39.63 30.83 14.65
CA LEU A 282 40.16 31.82 13.71
C LEU A 282 39.84 33.25 14.16
N GLU A 283 38.68 33.51 14.75
CA GLU A 283 38.35 34.81 15.33
C GLU A 283 39.27 35.17 16.51
N LYS A 284 39.64 34.19 17.35
CA LYS A 284 40.64 34.39 18.40
C LYS A 284 42.02 34.68 17.80
N GLU A 285 42.43 33.94 16.78
CA GLU A 285 43.69 34.18 16.08
C GLU A 285 43.73 35.56 15.41
N ILE A 286 42.64 35.98 14.75
CA ILE A 286 42.50 37.31 14.15
C ILE A 286 42.61 38.38 15.23
N ASN A 287 41.93 38.21 16.38
CA ASN A 287 42.02 39.15 17.49
C ASN A 287 43.44 39.24 18.07
N ASP A 288 44.15 38.12 18.19
CA ASP A 288 45.53 38.11 18.66
C ASP A 288 46.50 38.72 17.64
N LYS A 289 46.27 38.49 16.35
CA LYS A 289 47.01 39.17 15.27
C LYS A 289 46.71 40.66 15.22
N ASP A 290 45.49 41.10 15.48
CA ASP A 290 45.14 42.53 15.57
C ASP A 290 45.81 43.20 16.78
N LYS A 291 45.89 42.51 17.93
CA LYS A 291 46.69 42.97 19.08
C LYS A 291 48.18 43.08 18.72
N GLN A 292 48.75 42.07 18.04
CA GLN A 292 50.13 42.11 17.56
C GLN A 292 50.35 43.27 16.58
N LEU A 293 49.44 43.49 15.63
CA LEU A 293 49.50 44.61 14.69
C LEU A 293 49.40 45.97 15.39
N LYS A 294 48.59 46.10 16.46
CA LYS A 294 48.55 47.32 17.28
C LYS A 294 49.87 47.56 18.00
N LEU A 295 50.50 46.51 18.55
CA LEU A 295 51.82 46.62 19.17
C LEU A 295 52.88 47.05 18.15
N ILE A 296 52.94 46.39 16.98
CA ILE A 296 53.86 46.74 15.90
C ILE A 296 53.60 48.17 15.38
N LYS A 297 52.33 48.61 15.27
CA LYS A 297 52.00 50.00 14.91
C LYS A 297 52.51 50.99 15.96
N ASN A 298 52.41 50.67 17.24
CA ASN A 298 52.93 51.52 18.31
C ASN A 298 54.47 51.58 18.29
N GLU A 299 55.14 50.45 18.03
CA GLU A 299 56.60 50.40 17.83
C GLU A 299 57.05 51.13 16.57
N LEU A 300 56.30 51.02 15.47
CA LEU A 300 56.55 51.78 14.24
C LEU A 300 56.38 53.28 14.47
N ASN A 301 55.40 53.69 15.28
CA ASN A 301 55.23 55.09 15.64
C ASN A 301 56.38 55.59 16.53
N ARG A 302 56.83 54.80 17.51
CA ARG A 302 58.02 55.12 18.33
C ARG A 302 59.28 55.26 17.47
N THR A 303 59.54 54.31 16.58
CA THR A 303 60.70 54.38 15.68
C THR A 303 60.60 55.51 14.67
N LYS A 304 59.40 55.90 14.22
CA LYS A 304 59.18 57.12 13.43
C LYS A 304 59.49 58.39 14.22
N GLU A 305 59.10 58.46 15.49
CA GLU A 305 59.43 59.57 16.39
C GLU A 305 60.94 59.64 16.70
N GLU A 306 61.59 58.50 16.87
CA GLU A 306 63.05 58.41 17.02
C GLU A 306 63.77 58.81 15.73
N SER A 307 63.26 58.37 14.57
CA SER A 307 63.78 58.75 13.26
C SER A 307 63.61 60.25 13.00
N SER A 308 62.49 60.87 13.40
CA SER A 308 62.30 62.31 13.26
C SER A 308 63.21 63.11 14.19
N LYS A 309 63.45 62.64 15.43
CA LYS A 309 64.46 63.21 16.34
C LYS A 309 65.86 63.10 15.77
N ASN A 310 66.26 61.92 15.28
CA ASN A 310 67.56 61.71 14.64
C ASN A 310 67.72 62.59 13.39
N ARG A 311 66.63 62.83 12.64
CA ARG A 311 66.64 63.74 11.49
C ARG A 311 66.84 65.19 11.92
N SER A 312 66.17 65.64 12.99
CA SER A 312 66.42 66.98 13.55
C SER A 312 67.83 67.13 14.11
N ASP A 313 68.37 66.09 14.75
CA ASP A 313 69.74 66.09 15.26
C ASP A 313 70.76 66.12 14.12
N LYS A 314 70.50 65.35 13.04
CA LYS A 314 71.29 65.42 11.81
C LYS A 314 71.27 66.83 11.22
N ASP A 315 70.11 67.48 11.12
CA ASP A 315 70.01 68.84 10.58
C ASP A 315 70.76 69.87 11.47
N ILE A 316 70.76 69.68 12.80
CA ILE A 316 71.53 70.50 13.74
C ILE A 316 73.04 70.25 13.54
N LEU A 317 73.46 68.99 13.37
CA LEU A 317 74.85 68.64 13.09
C LEU A 317 75.31 69.17 11.74
N GLU A 318 74.50 69.08 10.68
CA GLU A 318 74.83 69.63 9.36
C GLU A 318 75.00 71.15 9.43
N LYS A 319 74.14 71.86 10.17
CA LYS A 319 74.31 73.31 10.41
C LYS A 319 75.59 73.63 11.19
N LYS A 320 75.99 72.79 12.16
CA LYS A 320 77.27 72.94 12.85
C LYS A 320 78.45 72.66 11.91
N PHE A 321 78.34 71.64 11.06
CA PHE A 321 79.35 71.28 10.09
C PHE A 321 79.54 72.41 9.06
N MET A 322 78.45 73.00 8.55
CA MET A 322 78.52 74.17 7.68
C MET A 322 79.18 75.38 8.33
N LYS A 323 78.96 75.63 9.63
CA LYS A 323 79.68 76.69 10.36
C LYS A 323 81.18 76.41 10.46
N ILE A 324 81.55 75.17 10.79
CA ILE A 324 82.96 74.74 10.85
C ILE A 324 83.62 74.80 9.47
N ASP A 325 82.90 74.41 8.41
CA ASP A 325 83.41 74.43 7.03
C ASP A 325 83.59 75.88 6.55
N TYR A 326 82.67 76.78 6.91
CA TYR A 326 82.82 78.23 6.67
C TYR A 326 84.03 78.81 7.42
N GLU A 327 84.24 78.42 8.68
CA GLU A 327 85.43 78.81 9.45
C GLU A 327 86.71 78.23 8.85
N ARG A 328 86.70 76.98 8.36
CA ARG A 328 87.84 76.37 7.66
C ARG A 328 88.18 77.14 6.39
N VAL A 329 87.19 77.45 5.55
CA VAL A 329 87.40 78.22 4.32
C VAL A 329 87.90 79.63 4.62
N ARG A 330 87.41 80.28 5.67
CA ARG A 330 87.92 81.59 6.13
C ARG A 330 89.39 81.49 6.53
N LEU A 331 89.75 80.51 7.35
CA LEU A 331 91.13 80.27 7.79
C LEU A 331 92.05 79.87 6.62
N GLU A 332 91.57 79.10 5.64
CA GLU A 332 92.31 78.78 4.41
C GLU A 332 92.55 80.03 3.55
N GLN A 333 91.60 80.97 3.51
CA GLN A 333 91.78 82.26 2.84
C GLN A 333 92.77 83.16 3.59
N GLU A 334 92.70 83.21 4.92
CA GLU A 334 93.69 83.92 5.77
C GLU A 334 95.10 83.33 5.58
N LEU A 335 95.23 81.99 5.50
CA LEU A 335 96.50 81.31 5.20
C LEU A 335 97.01 81.61 3.79
N LYS A 336 96.11 81.67 2.78
CA LYS A 336 96.49 82.09 1.42
C LYS A 336 96.97 83.53 1.38
N GLN A 337 96.31 84.44 2.10
CA GLN A 337 96.73 85.84 2.22
C GLN A 337 98.08 85.96 2.92
N ALA A 338 98.31 85.21 4.02
CA ALA A 338 99.60 85.15 4.69
C ALA A 338 100.70 84.56 3.79
N ASN A 339 100.40 83.54 2.98
CA ASN A 339 101.36 83.01 2.01
C ASN A 339 101.68 84.01 0.90
N THR A 340 100.72 84.83 0.46
CA THR A 340 101.00 85.91 -0.50
C THR A 340 101.84 87.02 0.13
N THR A 341 101.63 87.38 1.40
CA THR A 341 102.50 88.36 2.07
C THR A 341 103.90 87.82 2.29
N VAL A 342 104.06 86.54 2.65
CA VAL A 342 105.38 85.88 2.72
C VAL A 342 106.08 85.90 1.36
N LYS A 343 105.38 85.56 0.26
CA LYS A 343 105.97 85.64 -1.09
C LYS A 343 106.38 87.06 -1.49
N ASN A 344 105.62 88.08 -1.07
CA ASN A 344 105.97 89.47 -1.34
C ASN A 344 107.21 89.90 -0.54
N VAL A 345 107.32 89.49 0.73
CA VAL A 345 108.52 89.73 1.56
C VAL A 345 109.73 88.96 1.02
N ASP A 346 109.56 87.73 0.53
CA ASP A 346 110.62 86.97 -0.14
C ASP A 346 111.09 87.67 -1.44
N HIS A 347 110.16 88.29 -2.17
CA HIS A 347 110.49 89.08 -3.36
C HIS A 347 111.23 90.38 -3.01
N GLU A 348 110.81 91.08 -1.95
CA GLU A 348 111.51 92.25 -1.42
C GLU A 348 112.91 91.88 -0.89
N MET A 349 113.05 90.75 -0.20
CA MET A 349 114.34 90.19 0.22
C MET A 349 115.24 89.84 -0.97
N ALA A 350 114.69 89.30 -2.06
CA ALA A 350 115.44 89.02 -3.28
C ALA A 350 115.90 90.31 -3.98
N MET A 351 115.08 91.35 -4.00
CA MET A 351 115.43 92.69 -4.53
C MET A 351 116.54 93.34 -3.69
N LEU A 352 116.44 93.30 -2.35
CA LEU A 352 117.46 93.82 -1.45
C LEU A 352 118.80 93.06 -1.58
N ARG A 353 118.77 91.73 -1.78
CA ARG A 353 119.97 90.93 -2.07
C ARG A 353 120.61 91.29 -3.41
N LYS A 354 119.81 91.61 -4.44
CA LYS A 354 120.31 92.06 -5.74
C LYS A 354 120.95 93.44 -5.63
N GLN A 355 120.32 94.36 -4.90
CA GLN A 355 120.87 95.70 -4.65
C GLN A 355 122.17 95.66 -3.82
N GLN A 356 122.26 94.76 -2.83
CA GLN A 356 123.49 94.49 -2.08
C GLN A 356 124.63 93.93 -2.96
N PHE A 357 124.31 93.17 -4.02
CA PHE A 357 125.30 92.66 -4.97
C PHE A 357 125.83 93.77 -5.88
N ASP A 358 124.94 94.64 -6.37
CA ASP A 358 125.29 95.76 -7.24
C ASP A 358 126.18 96.79 -6.51
N ASP A 359 125.90 97.08 -5.23
CA ASP A 359 126.74 97.95 -4.37
C ASP A 359 128.14 97.36 -4.13
N LYS A 360 128.26 96.02 -4.11
CA LYS A 360 129.54 95.31 -3.93
C LYS A 360 130.42 95.41 -5.19
N GLN A 361 129.83 95.39 -6.39
CA GLN A 361 130.56 95.60 -7.65
C GLN A 361 131.06 97.04 -7.79
N GLN A 362 130.31 98.04 -7.31
CA GLN A 362 130.76 99.44 -7.33
C GLN A 362 131.94 99.70 -6.38
N TYR A 363 132.02 99.00 -5.25
CA TYR A 363 133.17 99.05 -4.33
C TYR A 363 134.46 98.44 -4.93
N GLU A 364 134.34 97.36 -5.71
CA GLU A 364 135.49 96.70 -6.38
C GLU A 364 136.01 97.45 -7.63
N ALA A 365 135.20 98.33 -8.23
CA ALA A 365 135.63 99.21 -9.31
C ALA A 365 136.48 100.39 -8.78
N LEU A 366 136.08 100.99 -7.65
CA LEU A 366 136.81 102.10 -7.01
C LEU A 366 138.16 101.69 -6.38
N MET A 367 138.32 100.41 -6.00
CA MET A 367 139.61 99.88 -5.52
C MET A 367 140.64 99.62 -6.64
N ARG A 368 140.21 99.54 -7.92
CA ARG A 368 141.10 99.31 -9.07
C ARG A 368 141.71 100.58 -9.67
N GLU A 369 141.15 101.76 -9.40
CA GLU A 369 141.74 103.05 -9.81
C GLU A 369 142.90 103.53 -8.91
N LYS A 370 143.00 103.03 -7.67
CA LYS A 370 144.05 103.43 -6.71
C LYS A 370 145.43 102.81 -6.98
N ASN A 371 145.51 101.72 -7.75
CA ASN A 371 146.74 100.94 -7.96
C ASN A 371 147.48 101.20 -9.31
N ILE A 372 146.94 102.05 -10.20
CA ILE A 372 147.52 102.30 -11.54
C ILE A 372 148.34 103.62 -11.61
N LEU A 373 148.22 104.53 -10.63
CA LEU A 373 148.94 105.82 -10.62
C LEU A 373 150.21 105.86 -9.75
N ALA A 374 150.57 104.75 -9.10
CA ALA A 374 151.80 104.60 -8.31
C ALA A 374 152.97 103.94 -9.08
N ARG A 375 152.89 103.91 -10.43
CA ARG A 375 154.04 103.73 -11.34
C ARG A 375 154.53 105.09 -11.86
N SER A 376 154.73 105.96 -10.89
CA SER A 376 155.71 107.02 -10.98
C SER A 376 157.11 106.41 -11.15
N ASN A 377 157.96 107.11 -11.90
CA ASN A 377 159.41 107.12 -11.72
C ASN A 377 160.19 105.85 -12.07
N GLU A 378 160.42 105.69 -13.37
CA GLU A 378 161.78 105.39 -13.83
C GLU A 378 162.20 106.53 -14.77
N THR A 379 162.71 107.61 -14.15
CA THR A 379 163.86 108.38 -14.64
C THR A 379 163.78 108.95 -16.07
N LEU A 380 163.52 110.23 -16.37
CA LEU A 380 164.05 111.45 -15.76
C LEU A 380 165.48 111.31 -15.24
N LYS A 381 166.45 111.32 -16.17
CA LYS A 381 167.79 111.90 -16.00
C LYS A 381 168.40 112.19 -17.38
N GLU A 382 169.04 113.36 -17.47
CA GLU A 382 169.77 113.93 -18.63
C GLU A 382 168.88 114.57 -19.71
N HIS A 383 168.29 115.75 -19.50
CA HIS A 383 168.91 116.94 -18.92
C HIS A 383 170.22 117.35 -19.59
N VAL A 384 170.07 117.86 -20.82
CA VAL A 384 170.64 119.18 -21.13
C VAL A 384 172.15 119.20 -20.90
N ARG A 385 172.85 118.54 -21.82
CA ARG A 385 174.14 119.03 -22.31
C ARG A 385 173.87 119.61 -23.69
N SER A 386 173.21 120.75 -23.73
CA SER A 386 173.87 122.04 -23.56
C SER A 386 174.51 122.48 -24.87
N LEU A 387 174.49 123.81 -25.00
CA LEU A 387 175.41 124.60 -25.78
C LEU A 387 175.02 124.79 -27.24
N ASN A 388 174.49 126.00 -27.45
CA ASN A 388 175.05 126.98 -28.37
C ASN A 388 174.70 126.70 -29.85
N HIS A 389 174.09 127.62 -30.60
CA HIS A 389 174.25 129.07 -30.57
C HIS A 389 173.10 129.62 -31.46
N GLU A 390 172.06 130.24 -30.91
CA GLU A 390 172.02 131.68 -30.69
C GLU A 390 172.71 132.48 -31.81
N ILE A 391 171.89 133.28 -32.50
CA ILE A 391 172.30 134.54 -33.12
C ILE A 391 173.10 134.38 -34.43
N ALA A 392 172.39 133.86 -35.44
CA ALA A 392 172.21 134.62 -36.67
C ALA A 392 170.72 135.03 -36.78
N VAL A 393 170.31 135.79 -35.77
CA VAL A 393 169.15 136.66 -35.77
C VAL A 393 169.46 137.81 -36.73
N LEU A 394 168.52 138.07 -37.65
CA LEU A 394 168.31 139.33 -38.33
C LEU A 394 169.47 139.86 -39.20
N ASP A 395 169.52 139.35 -40.43
CA ASP A 395 169.66 140.24 -41.60
C ASP A 395 168.50 139.95 -42.57
N ALA A 396 167.29 140.24 -42.13
CA ALA A 396 166.65 141.50 -42.48
C ALA A 396 166.05 141.44 -43.89
N SER A 397 164.80 140.97 -43.93
CA SER A 397 163.70 141.82 -44.42
C SER A 397 164.04 142.77 -45.58
N ARG A 398 164.53 142.23 -46.70
CA ARG A 398 164.63 142.99 -47.95
C ARG A 398 164.82 142.05 -49.16
N LYS A 399 163.84 141.66 -49.95
CA LYS A 399 162.46 142.05 -50.22
C LYS A 399 161.88 140.82 -50.93
N LYS A 400 160.61 140.46 -50.71
CA LYS A 400 159.58 140.75 -51.73
C LYS A 400 160.15 140.81 -53.16
N LEU A 401 159.65 139.86 -53.94
CA LEU A 401 159.54 139.79 -55.39
C LEU A 401 160.24 138.54 -55.88
N GLU A 402 159.50 137.43 -55.93
CA GLU A 402 158.62 137.12 -57.08
C GLU A 402 159.45 136.55 -58.22
N HIS A 403 159.06 135.35 -58.64
CA HIS A 403 159.26 134.85 -60.00
C HIS A 403 160.71 134.71 -60.45
N GLU A 404 161.24 133.49 -60.37
CA GLU A 404 161.67 132.73 -61.55
C GLU A 404 162.45 131.49 -61.07
N LEU A 405 161.91 130.28 -61.24
CA LEU A 405 161.75 129.58 -62.52
C LEU A 405 163.08 128.95 -62.97
N ASN A 406 163.02 127.63 -63.14
CA ASN A 406 163.79 126.81 -64.09
C ASN A 406 165.32 126.85 -64.06
N ASN A 407 165.88 125.65 -63.87
CA ASN A 407 167.09 125.08 -64.48
C ASN A 407 167.83 124.28 -63.40
N GLY A 408 168.18 123.00 -63.51
CA GLY A 408 168.13 122.03 -64.58
C GLY A 408 168.53 120.68 -63.95
N ILE A 409 167.92 119.56 -64.34
CA ILE A 409 168.13 118.90 -65.64
C ILE A 409 169.56 118.32 -65.81
N HIS A 410 170.33 117.99 -64.76
CA HIS A 410 171.65 117.34 -65.02
C HIS A 410 172.10 116.12 -64.21
N ARG A 411 171.23 115.42 -63.45
CA ARG A 411 171.62 114.09 -62.88
C ARG A 411 170.75 112.91 -63.32
N GLU A 412 170.06 113.09 -64.44
CA GLU A 412 169.31 112.08 -65.20
C GLU A 412 170.18 110.91 -65.77
N ALA A 413 171.52 110.95 -65.64
CA ALA A 413 172.41 110.01 -66.32
C ALA A 413 172.73 108.71 -65.55
N GLU A 414 172.67 108.66 -64.22
CA GLU A 414 173.10 107.49 -63.44
C GLU A 414 171.99 106.45 -63.19
N LEU A 415 170.73 106.83 -63.36
CA LEU A 415 169.56 105.97 -63.10
C LEU A 415 169.27 104.92 -64.19
N LYS A 416 169.92 104.94 -65.35
CA LYS A 416 169.60 104.05 -66.48
C LYS A 416 170.24 102.64 -66.42
N LYS A 417 171.27 102.40 -65.61
CA LYS A 417 171.96 101.08 -65.57
C LYS A 417 171.38 100.07 -64.58
N GLN A 418 170.53 100.48 -63.63
CA GLN A 418 169.91 99.57 -62.65
C GLN A 418 168.61 98.91 -63.15
N VAL A 419 168.05 99.39 -64.26
CA VAL A 419 166.73 98.94 -64.77
C VAL A 419 166.79 97.56 -65.46
N GLU A 420 167.87 97.22 -66.18
CA GLU A 420 167.98 95.93 -66.90
C GLU A 420 168.04 94.69 -65.98
N ALA A 421 168.40 94.85 -64.70
CA ALA A 421 168.45 93.75 -63.75
C ALA A 421 167.05 93.33 -63.26
N ILE A 422 166.11 94.29 -63.15
CA ILE A 422 164.76 94.07 -62.62
C ILE A 422 163.86 93.38 -63.66
N GLU A 423 164.15 93.52 -64.96
CA GLU A 423 163.33 92.92 -66.02
C GLU A 423 163.46 91.39 -66.12
N LYS A 424 164.61 90.80 -65.73
CA LYS A 424 164.80 89.34 -65.72
C LYS A 424 164.08 88.63 -64.56
N ASP A 425 163.85 89.32 -63.44
CA ASP A 425 163.11 88.76 -62.30
C ASP A 425 161.59 88.76 -62.50
N ARG A 426 161.06 89.66 -63.35
CA ARG A 426 159.62 89.71 -63.71
C ARG A 426 159.15 88.45 -64.43
N ASP A 427 159.95 87.91 -65.34
CA ASP A 427 159.52 86.81 -66.22
C ASP A 427 159.50 85.46 -65.50
N ARG A 428 160.27 85.28 -64.41
CA ARG A 428 160.19 84.11 -63.51
C ARG A 428 158.88 84.07 -62.71
N CYS A 429 158.49 85.19 -62.10
CA CYS A 429 157.25 85.28 -61.32
C CYS A 429 156.00 85.02 -62.17
N ASN A 430 156.03 85.34 -63.46
CA ASN A 430 154.90 85.14 -64.37
C ASN A 430 154.65 83.66 -64.71
N PHE A 431 155.67 82.81 -64.68
CA PHE A 431 155.52 81.37 -64.92
C PHE A 431 154.89 80.67 -63.71
N GLU A 432 155.35 81.00 -62.49
CA GLU A 432 154.81 80.47 -61.24
C GLU A 432 153.34 80.86 -61.00
N ALA A 433 152.95 82.08 -61.41
CA ALA A 433 151.57 82.54 -61.30
C ALA A 433 150.59 81.73 -62.18
N ARG A 434 151.00 81.32 -63.39
CA ARG A 434 150.14 80.50 -64.27
C ARG A 434 149.97 79.07 -63.75
N GLU A 435 151.03 78.50 -63.19
CA GLU A 435 150.99 77.16 -62.62
C GLU A 435 150.09 77.07 -61.36
N LEU A 436 150.09 78.12 -60.54
CA LEU A 436 149.20 78.25 -59.40
C LEU A 436 147.74 78.49 -59.84
N ALA A 437 147.51 79.25 -60.90
CA ALA A 437 146.16 79.47 -61.43
C ALA A 437 145.50 78.16 -61.93
N GLN A 438 146.26 77.31 -62.63
CA GLN A 438 145.77 76.00 -63.09
C GLN A 438 145.36 75.10 -61.90
N ARG A 439 146.17 75.06 -60.84
CA ARG A 439 145.86 74.29 -59.62
C ARG A 439 144.59 74.78 -58.92
N VAL A 440 144.33 76.08 -58.92
CA VAL A 440 143.09 76.64 -58.35
C VAL A 440 141.86 76.18 -59.15
N GLU A 441 141.96 76.11 -60.47
CA GLU A 441 140.86 75.68 -61.33
C GLU A 441 140.53 74.17 -61.17
N ASP A 442 141.55 73.34 -60.99
CA ASP A 442 141.39 71.92 -60.64
C ASP A 442 140.69 71.76 -59.27
N TYR A 443 141.10 72.51 -58.24
CA TYR A 443 140.44 72.47 -56.94
C TYR A 443 138.99 72.98 -56.98
N ILE A 444 138.69 74.01 -57.78
CA ILE A 444 137.30 74.47 -57.97
C ILE A 444 136.45 73.36 -58.61
N SER A 445 137.00 72.63 -59.56
CA SER A 445 136.32 71.51 -60.23
C SER A 445 136.06 70.36 -59.25
N GLU A 446 137.01 70.04 -58.39
CA GLU A 446 136.85 69.01 -57.34
C GLU A 446 135.82 69.43 -56.28
N VAL A 447 135.82 70.69 -55.85
CA VAL A 447 134.81 71.24 -54.92
C VAL A 447 133.41 71.17 -55.52
N LYS A 448 133.24 71.48 -56.81
CA LYS A 448 131.95 71.34 -57.49
C LYS A 448 131.48 69.88 -57.51
N LEU A 449 132.37 68.92 -57.76
CA LEU A 449 132.04 67.50 -57.75
C LEU A 449 131.61 67.04 -56.34
N LYS A 450 132.34 67.46 -55.29
CA LYS A 450 131.99 67.20 -53.89
C LYS A 450 130.66 67.85 -53.49
N GLN A 451 130.36 69.04 -54.01
CA GLN A 451 129.08 69.70 -53.77
C GLN A 451 127.89 68.90 -54.36
N VAL A 452 128.06 68.31 -55.55
CA VAL A 452 127.06 67.43 -56.15
C VAL A 452 126.85 66.16 -55.31
N GLU A 453 127.93 65.52 -54.85
CA GLU A 453 127.84 64.36 -53.95
C GLU A 453 127.09 64.69 -52.65
N ILE A 454 127.34 65.88 -52.05
CA ILE A 454 126.63 66.34 -50.85
C ILE A 454 125.13 66.51 -51.11
N VAL A 455 124.75 67.04 -52.27
CA VAL A 455 123.33 67.20 -52.64
C VAL A 455 122.65 65.84 -52.79
N ASP A 456 123.30 64.88 -53.44
CA ASP A 456 122.79 63.52 -53.58
C ASP A 456 122.65 62.81 -52.23
N TYR A 457 123.62 62.94 -51.32
CA TYR A 457 123.51 62.38 -49.97
C TYR A 457 122.39 63.03 -49.16
N LYS A 458 122.22 64.36 -49.25
CA LYS A 458 121.09 65.06 -48.60
C LYS A 458 119.74 64.59 -49.13
N LYS A 459 119.64 64.33 -50.44
CA LYS A 459 118.43 63.78 -51.06
C LYS A 459 118.15 62.34 -50.59
N ARG A 460 119.17 61.48 -50.54
CA ARG A 460 119.02 60.10 -50.01
C ARG A 460 118.65 60.09 -48.53
N LEU A 461 119.16 61.05 -47.76
CA LEU A 461 118.80 61.22 -46.35
C LEU A 461 117.34 61.64 -46.20
N SER A 462 116.89 62.65 -46.94
CA SER A 462 115.49 63.10 -46.87
C SER A 462 114.50 62.04 -47.36
N GLU A 463 114.84 61.28 -48.39
CA GLU A 463 114.06 60.12 -48.86
C GLU A 463 113.98 59.02 -47.79
N SER A 464 115.07 58.78 -47.06
CA SER A 464 115.10 57.78 -45.98
C SER A 464 114.32 58.25 -44.74
N GLU A 465 114.41 59.53 -44.38
CA GLU A 465 113.60 60.14 -43.31
C GLU A 465 112.10 60.13 -43.66
N ALA A 466 111.74 60.42 -44.91
CA ALA A 466 110.36 60.33 -45.37
C ALA A 466 109.82 58.90 -45.26
N LYS A 467 110.61 57.89 -45.68
CA LYS A 467 110.25 56.46 -45.53
C LYS A 467 110.12 56.05 -44.06
N TYR A 468 111.01 56.53 -43.19
CA TYR A 468 110.95 56.27 -41.75
C TYR A 468 109.66 56.85 -41.14
N ARG A 469 109.34 58.12 -41.44
CA ARG A 469 108.09 58.74 -40.96
C ARG A 469 106.84 58.04 -41.49
N GLN A 470 106.85 57.60 -42.75
CA GLN A 470 105.75 56.80 -43.30
C GLN A 470 105.57 55.48 -42.53
N GLN A 471 106.65 54.76 -42.25
CA GLN A 471 106.61 53.51 -41.45
C GLN A 471 106.15 53.75 -40.01
N GLN A 472 106.60 54.84 -39.38
CA GLN A 472 106.16 55.22 -38.04
C GLN A 472 104.65 55.49 -38.01
N ASN A 473 104.14 56.28 -38.96
CA ASN A 473 102.70 56.57 -39.06
C ASN A 473 101.88 55.29 -39.30
N LEU A 474 102.37 54.38 -40.15
CA LEU A 474 101.75 53.08 -40.39
C LEU A 474 101.69 52.24 -39.10
N PHE A 475 102.78 52.19 -38.34
CA PHE A 475 102.82 51.47 -37.07
C PHE A 475 101.86 52.07 -36.03
N GLU A 476 101.81 53.40 -35.91
CA GLU A 476 100.87 54.10 -35.03
C GLU A 476 99.41 53.82 -35.42
N THR A 477 99.12 53.79 -36.73
CA THR A 477 97.80 53.45 -37.27
C THR A 477 97.42 52.01 -36.94
N VAL A 478 98.30 51.04 -37.21
CA VAL A 478 98.06 49.63 -36.88
C VAL A 478 97.92 49.42 -35.37
N ARG A 479 98.67 50.15 -34.55
CA ARG A 479 98.53 50.11 -33.10
C ARG A 479 97.18 50.67 -32.64
N ALA A 480 96.72 51.77 -33.24
CA ALA A 480 95.39 52.33 -32.98
C ALA A 480 94.28 51.35 -33.39
N GLU A 481 94.40 50.73 -34.57
CA GLU A 481 93.46 49.71 -35.06
C GLU A 481 93.43 48.46 -34.17
N ARG A 482 94.59 47.98 -33.73
CA ARG A 482 94.68 46.86 -32.76
C ARG A 482 93.99 47.23 -31.45
N ASN A 483 94.24 48.42 -30.93
CA ASN A 483 93.62 48.87 -29.68
C ASN A 483 92.10 49.03 -29.84
N ALA A 484 91.63 49.54 -30.98
CA ALA A 484 90.21 49.63 -31.30
C ALA A 484 89.57 48.24 -31.40
N CYS A 485 90.16 47.32 -32.15
CA CYS A 485 89.67 45.94 -32.26
C CYS A 485 89.68 45.21 -30.91
N SER A 486 90.71 45.42 -30.07
CA SER A 486 90.75 44.82 -28.74
C SER A 486 89.65 45.36 -27.83
N LYS A 487 89.32 46.66 -27.96
CA LYS A 487 88.21 47.26 -27.22
C LYS A 487 86.87 46.73 -27.70
N SER A 488 86.64 46.70 -29.01
CA SER A 488 85.41 46.12 -29.59
C SER A 488 85.26 44.64 -29.29
N LEU A 489 86.36 43.88 -29.22
CA LEU A 489 86.33 42.48 -28.80
C LEU A 489 85.89 42.36 -27.35
N LEU A 490 86.41 43.20 -26.45
CA LEU A 490 86.03 43.20 -25.04
C LEU A 490 84.55 43.58 -24.86
N GLU A 491 84.10 44.64 -25.54
CA GLU A 491 82.71 45.08 -25.56
C GLU A 491 81.78 43.95 -26.06
N ALA A 492 82.14 43.28 -27.17
CA ALA A 492 81.37 42.14 -27.66
C ALA A 492 81.39 40.95 -26.68
N GLN A 493 82.48 40.75 -25.94
CA GLN A 493 82.59 39.68 -24.93
C GLN A 493 81.69 39.96 -23.72
N ASP A 494 81.65 41.22 -23.27
CA ASP A 494 80.75 41.70 -22.21
C ASP A 494 79.27 41.59 -22.65
N GLU A 495 78.95 41.98 -23.88
CA GLU A 495 77.61 41.82 -24.47
C GLU A 495 77.17 40.34 -24.52
N VAL A 496 78.06 39.45 -24.96
CA VAL A 496 77.78 37.99 -24.95
C VAL A 496 77.52 37.49 -23.54
N GLN A 497 78.26 38.00 -22.54
CA GLN A 497 78.09 37.60 -21.15
C GLN A 497 76.77 38.13 -20.56
N GLU A 498 76.37 39.35 -20.90
CA GLU A 498 75.03 39.87 -20.59
C GLU A 498 73.91 39.07 -21.27
N LEU A 499 74.08 38.71 -22.54
CA LEU A 499 73.08 37.92 -23.25
C LEU A 499 72.96 36.52 -22.64
N LYS A 500 74.07 35.91 -22.21
CA LYS A 500 74.06 34.64 -21.47
C LYS A 500 73.35 34.77 -20.11
N SER A 501 73.56 35.86 -19.37
CA SER A 501 72.86 36.06 -18.10
C SER A 501 71.36 36.30 -18.30
N LYS A 502 70.98 37.11 -19.30
CA LYS A 502 69.57 37.31 -19.71
C LYS A 502 68.90 36.00 -20.15
N LEU A 503 69.59 35.18 -20.93
CA LEU A 503 69.09 33.87 -21.37
C LEU A 503 68.89 32.93 -20.18
N LYS A 504 69.79 32.93 -19.19
CA LYS A 504 69.65 32.14 -17.97
C LYS A 504 68.42 32.58 -17.14
N ILE A 505 68.20 33.89 -17.01
CA ILE A 505 67.02 34.45 -16.33
C ILE A 505 65.74 34.07 -17.09
N MET A 506 65.72 34.24 -18.41
CA MET A 506 64.57 33.84 -19.23
C MET A 506 64.30 32.33 -19.14
N THR A 507 65.34 31.50 -19.09
CA THR A 507 65.18 30.04 -18.94
C THR A 507 64.54 29.71 -17.58
N GLN A 508 64.98 30.37 -16.50
CA GLN A 508 64.35 30.22 -15.19
C GLN A 508 62.89 30.69 -15.19
N GLN A 509 62.58 31.81 -15.84
CA GLN A 509 61.21 32.29 -16.00
C GLN A 509 60.34 31.32 -16.81
N ILE A 510 60.88 30.72 -17.87
CA ILE A 510 60.17 29.70 -18.66
C ILE A 510 59.86 28.48 -17.80
N GLU A 511 60.82 27.98 -17.01
CA GLU A 511 60.55 26.83 -16.14
C GLU A 511 59.55 27.15 -15.03
N GLN A 512 59.62 28.34 -14.44
CA GLN A 512 58.63 28.78 -13.46
C GLN A 512 57.22 28.90 -14.07
N LEU A 513 57.11 29.45 -15.28
CA LEU A 513 55.84 29.49 -16.02
C LEU A 513 55.33 28.10 -16.40
N LYS A 514 56.21 27.14 -16.71
CA LYS A 514 55.82 25.75 -16.96
C LYS A 514 55.29 25.08 -15.70
N GLU A 515 55.92 25.28 -14.54
CA GLU A 515 55.39 24.80 -13.25
C GLU A 515 54.04 25.43 -12.92
N ASP A 516 53.89 26.75 -13.14
CA ASP A 516 52.61 27.44 -12.96
C ASP A 516 51.53 26.88 -13.89
N ILE A 517 51.85 26.59 -15.16
CA ILE A 517 50.92 25.94 -16.09
C ILE A 517 50.56 24.54 -15.58
N ALA A 518 51.53 23.72 -15.19
CA ALA A 518 51.29 22.36 -14.72
C ALA A 518 50.42 22.33 -13.44
N THR A 519 50.66 23.26 -12.51
CA THR A 519 49.84 23.39 -11.29
C THR A 519 48.42 23.84 -11.63
N LYS A 520 48.25 24.79 -12.56
CA LYS A 520 46.94 25.25 -13.04
C LYS A 520 46.18 24.15 -13.78
N GLU A 521 46.84 23.34 -14.60
CA GLU A 521 46.24 22.18 -15.24
C GLU A 521 45.77 21.15 -14.21
N ALA A 522 46.59 20.85 -13.20
CA ALA A 522 46.19 19.95 -12.12
C ALA A 522 45.00 20.49 -11.30
N GLU A 523 44.96 21.80 -11.04
CA GLU A 523 43.81 22.47 -10.42
C GLU A 523 42.55 22.39 -11.29
N LEU A 524 42.70 22.54 -12.61
CA LEU A 524 41.60 22.51 -13.57
C LEU A 524 40.98 21.11 -13.64
N VAL A 525 41.80 20.06 -13.74
CA VAL A 525 41.34 18.66 -13.69
C VAL A 525 40.62 18.36 -12.37
N LYS A 526 41.13 18.84 -11.23
CA LYS A 526 40.43 18.71 -9.93
C LYS A 526 39.07 19.40 -9.96
N LYS A 527 38.98 20.61 -10.52
CA LYS A 527 37.71 21.34 -10.66
C LYS A 527 36.73 20.63 -11.58
N GLU A 528 37.19 20.10 -12.72
CA GLU A 528 36.35 19.31 -13.63
C GLU A 528 35.81 18.05 -12.96
N PHE A 529 36.62 17.36 -12.15
CA PHE A 529 36.15 16.21 -11.40
C PHE A 529 35.08 16.57 -10.37
N VAL A 530 35.27 17.67 -9.63
CA VAL A 530 34.27 18.19 -8.68
C VAL A 530 33.01 18.62 -9.42
N LEU A 531 33.13 19.29 -10.57
CA LEU A 531 32.01 19.72 -11.41
C LEU A 531 31.20 18.49 -11.88
N GLY A 532 31.87 17.48 -12.43
CA GLY A 532 31.20 16.25 -12.87
C GLY A 532 30.55 15.47 -11.72
N ARG A 533 31.10 15.54 -10.50
CA ARG A 533 30.45 14.98 -9.30
C ARG A 533 29.20 15.79 -8.93
N THR A 534 29.30 17.12 -8.90
CA THR A 534 28.15 17.99 -8.58
C THR A 534 27.06 17.92 -9.64
N GLU A 535 27.39 17.74 -10.92
CA GLU A 535 26.41 17.52 -11.99
C GLU A 535 25.65 16.21 -11.82
N ARG A 536 26.35 15.12 -11.45
CA ARG A 536 25.68 13.84 -11.13
C ARG A 536 24.77 13.98 -9.92
N GLU A 537 25.25 14.63 -8.85
CA GLU A 537 24.44 14.89 -7.65
C GLU A 537 23.21 15.75 -7.99
N LYS A 538 23.36 16.79 -8.83
CA LYS A 538 22.27 17.61 -9.33
C LYS A 538 21.25 16.79 -10.13
N GLU A 539 21.69 15.88 -10.98
CA GLU A 539 20.78 15.05 -11.77
C GLU A 539 20.05 14.02 -10.89
N THR A 540 20.73 13.42 -9.91
CA THR A 540 20.07 12.56 -8.92
C THR A 540 19.02 13.33 -8.11
N LEU A 541 19.36 14.55 -7.63
CA LEU A 541 18.42 15.39 -6.90
C LEU A 541 17.22 15.82 -7.74
N LYS A 542 17.38 16.02 -9.06
CA LYS A 542 16.23 16.29 -9.95
C LYS A 542 15.31 15.08 -10.06
N VAL A 543 15.85 13.87 -10.19
CA VAL A 543 15.06 12.63 -10.25
C VAL A 543 14.30 12.43 -8.94
N ASP A 544 14.98 12.57 -7.80
CA ASP A 544 14.36 12.47 -6.48
C ASP A 544 13.26 13.53 -6.29
N LEU A 545 13.50 14.76 -6.76
CA LEU A 545 12.52 15.84 -6.71
C LEU A 545 11.31 15.60 -7.63
N GLN A 546 11.50 14.98 -8.80
CA GLN A 546 10.37 14.54 -9.64
C GLN A 546 9.58 13.41 -8.99
N SER A 547 10.25 12.42 -8.39
CA SER A 547 9.60 11.33 -7.65
C SER A 547 8.76 11.89 -6.50
N ALA A 548 9.37 12.73 -5.65
CA ALA A 548 8.66 13.34 -4.53
C ALA A 548 7.48 14.21 -4.97
N ARG A 549 7.58 14.92 -6.11
CA ARG A 549 6.45 15.66 -6.67
C ARG A 549 5.31 14.76 -7.11
N LYS A 550 5.63 13.59 -7.69
CA LYS A 550 4.63 12.60 -8.07
C LYS A 550 3.96 12.01 -6.82
N ASP A 551 4.73 11.63 -5.81
CA ASP A 551 4.20 11.11 -4.54
C ASP A 551 3.28 12.13 -3.85
N ILE A 552 3.65 13.40 -3.84
CA ILE A 552 2.80 14.48 -3.32
C ILE A 552 1.50 14.62 -4.12
N SER A 553 1.56 14.48 -5.45
CA SER A 553 0.37 14.51 -6.30
C SER A 553 -0.56 13.33 -6.02
N ASP A 554 0.00 12.13 -5.88
CA ASP A 554 -0.76 10.90 -5.61
C ASP A 554 -1.40 10.96 -4.22
N LEU A 555 -0.66 11.38 -3.18
CA LEU A 555 -1.19 11.60 -1.84
C LEU A 555 -2.28 12.68 -1.81
N ARG A 556 -2.15 13.76 -2.60
CA ARG A 556 -3.21 14.78 -2.71
C ARG A 556 -4.49 14.22 -3.31
N ARG A 557 -4.38 13.33 -4.31
CA ARG A 557 -5.53 12.64 -4.89
C ARG A 557 -6.20 11.72 -3.87
N GLU A 558 -5.42 10.91 -3.14
CA GLU A 558 -5.95 10.04 -2.09
C GLU A 558 -6.65 10.83 -0.98
N ILE A 559 -6.08 11.97 -0.55
CA ILE A 559 -6.72 12.86 0.43
C ILE A 559 -8.08 13.37 -0.09
N GLU A 560 -8.18 13.71 -1.37
CA GLU A 560 -9.43 14.20 -1.95
C GLU A 560 -10.49 13.08 -2.06
N GLU A 561 -10.08 11.86 -2.43
CA GLU A 561 -10.95 10.68 -2.42
C GLU A 561 -11.47 10.39 -1.00
N MET A 562 -10.58 10.41 0.00
CA MET A 562 -10.95 10.21 1.41
C MET A 562 -11.89 11.30 1.92
N LYS A 563 -11.73 12.57 1.51
CA LYS A 563 -12.66 13.65 1.85
C LYS A 563 -14.05 13.46 1.23
N GLN A 564 -14.11 12.95 -0.01
CA GLN A 564 -15.38 12.64 -0.64
C GLN A 564 -16.10 11.50 0.08
N GLU A 565 -15.37 10.47 0.48
CA GLU A 565 -15.91 9.35 1.25
C GLU A 565 -16.36 9.79 2.64
N GLU A 566 -15.58 10.63 3.33
CA GLU A 566 -15.97 11.25 4.59
C GLU A 566 -17.29 12.03 4.45
N LYS A 567 -17.45 12.80 3.36
CA LYS A 567 -18.69 13.54 3.09
C LYS A 567 -19.89 12.60 2.88
N ARG A 568 -19.71 11.48 2.17
CA ARG A 568 -20.77 10.47 1.97
C ARG A 568 -21.16 9.79 3.29
N LEU A 569 -20.17 9.41 4.10
CA LEU A 569 -20.42 8.81 5.42
C LEU A 569 -21.15 9.80 6.34
N ARG A 570 -20.75 11.08 6.36
CA ARG A 570 -21.45 12.13 7.12
C ARG A 570 -22.90 12.31 6.68
N GLN A 571 -23.19 12.22 5.38
CA GLN A 571 -24.58 12.27 4.87
C GLN A 571 -25.39 11.05 5.31
N THR A 572 -24.78 9.86 5.29
CA THR A 572 -25.41 8.62 5.74
C THR A 572 -25.74 8.67 7.23
N ILE A 573 -24.81 9.16 8.06
CA ILE A 573 -25.03 9.38 9.49
C ILE A 573 -26.18 10.36 9.72
N GLN A 574 -26.19 11.51 9.03
CA GLN A 574 -27.30 12.47 9.14
C GLN A 574 -28.65 11.85 8.76
N GLN A 575 -28.68 10.97 7.76
CA GLN A 575 -29.91 10.29 7.37
C GLN A 575 -30.36 9.29 8.45
N ALA A 576 -29.42 8.48 8.96
CA ALA A 576 -29.69 7.56 10.06
C ALA A 576 -30.20 8.29 11.32
N ASP A 577 -29.61 9.44 11.68
CA ASP A 577 -30.06 10.25 12.82
C ASP A 577 -31.50 10.76 12.64
N ARG A 578 -31.87 11.16 11.42
CA ARG A 578 -33.26 11.55 11.09
C ARG A 578 -34.22 10.37 11.22
N ASP A 579 -33.81 9.20 10.76
CA ASP A 579 -34.65 8.00 10.82
C ASP A 579 -34.80 7.49 12.26
N ILE A 580 -33.74 7.55 13.07
CA ILE A 580 -33.81 7.31 14.52
C ILE A 580 -34.78 8.29 15.20
N ALA A 581 -34.72 9.58 14.86
CA ALA A 581 -35.63 10.59 15.42
C ALA A 581 -37.09 10.32 15.03
N ARG A 582 -37.35 9.88 13.80
CA ARG A 582 -38.70 9.47 13.34
C ARG A 582 -39.19 8.23 14.10
N GLN A 583 -38.37 7.19 14.18
CA GLN A 583 -38.73 5.95 14.90
C GLN A 583 -39.01 6.21 16.38
N LYS A 584 -38.23 7.07 17.04
CA LYS A 584 -38.51 7.48 18.43
C LYS A 584 -39.90 8.11 18.57
N LYS A 585 -40.26 9.02 17.66
CA LYS A 585 -41.59 9.64 17.66
C LYS A 585 -42.71 8.60 17.41
N ASP A 586 -42.48 7.63 16.54
CA ASP A 586 -43.45 6.56 16.30
C ASP A 586 -43.61 5.65 17.52
N ILE A 587 -42.52 5.33 18.22
CA ILE A 587 -42.56 4.60 19.49
C ILE A 587 -43.37 5.39 20.53
N ASP A 588 -43.12 6.69 20.69
CA ASP A 588 -43.87 7.54 21.61
C ASP A 588 -45.36 7.56 21.26
N ASN A 589 -45.71 7.62 19.97
CA ASN A 589 -47.10 7.55 19.52
C ASN A 589 -47.74 6.20 19.88
N VAL A 590 -47.06 5.08 19.63
CA VAL A 590 -47.55 3.74 19.97
C VAL A 590 -47.69 3.57 21.49
N MET A 591 -46.76 4.12 22.27
CA MET A 591 -46.86 4.15 23.73
C MET A 591 -48.09 4.94 24.19
N ASN A 592 -48.33 6.12 23.62
CA ASN A 592 -49.52 6.92 23.91
C ASN A 592 -50.81 6.17 23.55
N GLU A 593 -50.87 5.51 22.38
CA GLU A 593 -52.00 4.69 21.98
C GLU A 593 -52.22 3.52 22.95
N ARG A 594 -51.15 2.81 23.33
CA ARG A 594 -51.19 1.74 24.33
C ARG A 594 -51.75 2.24 25.65
N ASP A 595 -51.33 3.41 26.12
CA ASP A 595 -51.75 3.96 27.42
C ASP A 595 -53.22 4.40 27.40
N ILE A 596 -53.68 4.96 26.28
CA ILE A 596 -55.10 5.27 26.05
C ILE A 596 -55.94 3.99 26.07
N LEU A 597 -55.51 2.97 25.31
CA LEU A 597 -56.20 1.67 25.26
C LEU A 597 -56.18 0.96 26.61
N GLY A 598 -55.06 1.01 27.33
CA GLY A 598 -54.92 0.48 28.69
C GLY A 598 -55.92 1.15 29.63
N THR A 599 -56.00 2.48 29.60
CA THR A 599 -56.99 3.24 30.39
C THR A 599 -58.43 2.86 30.03
N GLN A 600 -58.75 2.71 28.75
CA GLN A 600 -60.08 2.27 28.30
C GLN A 600 -60.41 0.85 28.76
N LEU A 601 -59.45 -0.06 28.71
CA LEU A 601 -59.62 -1.45 29.12
C LEU A 601 -59.87 -1.56 30.62
N VAL A 602 -59.14 -0.81 31.45
CA VAL A 602 -59.39 -0.72 32.90
C VAL A 602 -60.82 -0.23 33.16
N ARG A 603 -61.24 0.88 32.53
CA ARG A 603 -62.62 1.40 32.68
C ARG A 603 -63.68 0.38 32.29
N ARG A 604 -63.47 -0.37 31.20
CA ARG A 604 -64.40 -1.43 30.76
C ARG A 604 -64.42 -2.60 31.71
N ASN A 605 -63.28 -2.95 32.31
CA ASN A 605 -63.22 -3.99 33.33
C ASN A 605 -63.96 -3.59 34.60
N ASP A 606 -63.82 -2.32 35.03
CA ASP A 606 -64.60 -1.77 36.15
C ASP A 606 -66.10 -1.79 35.87
N GLU A 607 -66.52 -1.38 34.66
CA GLU A 607 -67.91 -1.47 34.21
C GLU A 607 -68.43 -2.92 34.24
N LEU A 608 -67.65 -3.88 33.74
CA LEU A 608 -67.99 -5.30 33.79
C LEU A 608 -68.13 -5.80 35.22
N CYS A 609 -67.22 -5.44 36.12
CA CYS A 609 -67.29 -5.77 37.54
C CYS A 609 -68.58 -5.22 38.18
N LEU A 610 -68.94 -3.96 37.88
CA LEU A 610 -70.21 -3.37 38.31
C LEU A 610 -71.42 -4.14 37.77
N GLN A 611 -71.41 -4.58 36.51
CA GLN A 611 -72.49 -5.40 35.96
C GLN A 611 -72.58 -6.77 36.62
N TYR A 612 -71.45 -7.46 36.86
CA TYR A 612 -71.43 -8.74 37.57
C TYR A 612 -72.00 -8.60 38.98
N ASN A 613 -71.60 -7.56 39.71
CA ASN A 613 -72.15 -7.26 41.04
C ASN A 613 -73.66 -6.99 40.97
N ARG A 614 -74.13 -6.25 39.96
CA ARG A 614 -75.57 -6.02 39.73
C ARG A 614 -76.32 -7.32 39.46
N ILE A 615 -75.81 -8.18 38.56
CA ILE A 615 -76.40 -9.48 38.26
C ILE A 615 -76.46 -10.35 39.52
N LYS A 616 -75.39 -10.37 40.32
CA LYS A 616 -75.33 -11.12 41.57
C LYS A 616 -76.42 -10.67 42.55
N ILE A 617 -76.62 -9.35 42.72
CA ILE A 617 -77.68 -8.79 43.59
C ILE A 617 -79.07 -9.12 43.03
N LEU A 618 -79.29 -8.97 41.72
CA LEU A 618 -80.56 -9.29 41.08
C LEU A 618 -80.89 -10.78 41.18
N ASN A 619 -79.93 -11.67 40.96
CA ASN A 619 -80.10 -13.11 41.15
C ASN A 619 -80.42 -13.46 42.60
N GLY A 620 -79.72 -12.87 43.57
CA GLY A 620 -80.02 -13.05 44.99
C GLY A 620 -81.42 -12.54 45.37
N THR A 621 -81.93 -11.51 44.68
CA THR A 621 -83.29 -10.99 44.87
C THR A 621 -84.33 -11.91 44.21
N LEU A 622 -84.05 -12.41 43.01
CA LEU A 622 -84.91 -13.36 42.29
C LEU A 622 -85.03 -14.68 43.04
N GLN A 623 -83.93 -15.21 43.60
CA GLN A 623 -83.96 -16.43 44.41
C GLN A 623 -84.83 -16.26 45.65
N ARG A 624 -84.69 -15.15 46.39
CA ARG A 624 -85.56 -14.82 47.52
C ARG A 624 -87.03 -14.70 47.09
N GLY A 625 -87.31 -14.01 45.99
CA GLY A 625 -88.67 -13.90 45.45
C GLY A 625 -89.26 -15.25 45.02
N LYS A 626 -88.45 -16.12 44.40
CA LYS A 626 -88.85 -17.48 44.04
C LYS A 626 -89.17 -18.32 45.26
N GLN A 627 -88.35 -18.24 46.31
CA GLN A 627 -88.60 -18.93 47.58
C GLN A 627 -89.92 -18.48 48.19
N GLN A 628 -90.13 -17.16 48.34
CA GLN A 628 -91.38 -16.61 48.85
C GLN A 628 -92.60 -17.01 47.99
N TYR A 629 -92.47 -17.03 46.66
CA TYR A 629 -93.54 -17.48 45.78
C TYR A 629 -93.88 -18.96 45.98
N ASN A 630 -92.86 -19.82 46.15
CA ASN A 630 -93.06 -21.23 46.43
C ASN A 630 -93.76 -21.44 47.79
N GLU A 631 -93.36 -20.71 48.83
CA GLU A 631 -94.04 -20.71 50.14
C GLU A 631 -95.53 -20.35 49.97
N ARG A 632 -95.85 -19.31 49.18
CA ARG A 632 -97.26 -18.96 48.87
C ARG A 632 -97.99 -20.04 48.08
N LEU A 633 -97.33 -20.75 47.18
CA LEU A 633 -97.95 -21.88 46.48
C LEU A 633 -98.25 -23.04 47.44
N GLU A 634 -97.39 -23.28 48.43
CA GLU A 634 -97.65 -24.26 49.48
C GLU A 634 -98.82 -23.83 50.36
N ASP A 635 -98.88 -22.56 50.81
CA ASP A 635 -100.02 -22.00 51.52
C ASP A 635 -101.33 -22.21 50.73
N ILE A 636 -101.33 -21.90 49.42
CA ILE A 636 -102.50 -22.10 48.55
C ILE A 636 -102.88 -23.57 48.44
N LYS A 637 -101.90 -24.50 48.36
CA LYS A 637 -102.16 -25.94 48.34
C LYS A 637 -102.83 -26.39 49.64
N LEU A 638 -102.30 -25.96 50.79
CA LEU A 638 -102.88 -26.27 52.10
C LEU A 638 -104.31 -25.73 52.23
N LEU A 639 -104.55 -24.48 51.84
CA LEU A 639 -105.89 -23.89 51.82
C LEU A 639 -106.84 -24.64 50.88
N LYS A 640 -106.39 -25.08 49.71
CA LYS A 640 -107.21 -25.91 48.80
C LYS A 640 -107.57 -27.26 49.42
N LEU A 641 -106.67 -27.88 50.17
CA LEU A 641 -106.96 -29.12 50.91
C LEU A 641 -107.99 -28.86 52.01
N GLU A 642 -107.85 -27.77 52.77
CA GLU A 642 -108.82 -27.42 53.80
C GLU A 642 -110.20 -27.11 53.21
N VAL A 643 -110.27 -26.38 52.09
CA VAL A 643 -111.53 -26.15 51.37
C VAL A 643 -112.15 -27.47 50.90
N LYS A 644 -111.36 -28.43 50.42
CA LYS A 644 -111.87 -29.76 50.06
C LYS A 644 -112.43 -30.49 51.27
N LYS A 645 -111.70 -30.49 52.39
CA LYS A 645 -112.12 -31.10 53.66
C LYS A 645 -113.45 -30.50 54.15
N LEU A 646 -113.55 -29.18 54.20
CA LEU A 646 -114.77 -28.47 54.59
C LEU A 646 -115.95 -28.75 53.65
N ARG A 647 -115.69 -28.87 52.34
CA ARG A 647 -116.73 -29.28 51.37
C ARG A 647 -117.20 -30.71 51.60
N THR A 648 -116.27 -31.65 51.84
CA THR A 648 -116.64 -33.04 52.14
C THR A 648 -117.44 -33.15 53.44
N GLU A 649 -117.02 -32.40 54.47
CA GLU A 649 -117.72 -32.31 55.75
C GLU A 649 -119.14 -31.75 55.56
N LYS A 650 -119.29 -30.65 54.80
CA LYS A 650 -120.60 -30.11 54.43
C LYS A 650 -121.47 -31.15 53.72
N THR A 651 -120.95 -31.89 52.74
CA THR A 651 -121.73 -32.90 52.02
C THR A 651 -122.16 -34.07 52.93
N LEU A 652 -121.31 -34.49 53.86
CA LEU A 652 -121.66 -35.52 54.85
C LEU A 652 -122.75 -35.02 55.79
N LEU A 653 -122.64 -33.78 56.28
CA LEU A 653 -123.66 -33.16 57.11
C LEU A 653 -124.99 -32.99 56.36
N MET A 654 -124.97 -32.62 55.08
CA MET A 654 -126.19 -32.56 54.25
C MET A 654 -126.86 -33.93 54.11
N LYS A 655 -126.10 -35.00 53.84
CA LYS A 655 -126.64 -36.37 53.82
C LYS A 655 -127.21 -36.78 55.16
N ASN A 656 -126.57 -36.40 56.28
CA ASN A 656 -127.12 -36.67 57.60
C ASN A 656 -128.46 -35.94 57.83
N ILE A 657 -128.61 -34.71 57.31
CA ILE A 657 -129.88 -33.98 57.37
C ILE A 657 -130.96 -34.67 56.52
N GLU A 658 -130.62 -35.11 55.30
CA GLU A 658 -131.54 -35.88 54.43
C GLU A 658 -132.01 -37.17 55.12
N ASN A 659 -131.08 -37.96 55.67
CA ASN A 659 -131.40 -39.16 56.46
C ASN A 659 -132.31 -38.86 57.66
N THR A 660 -132.21 -37.66 58.24
CA THR A 660 -133.08 -37.26 59.36
C THR A 660 -134.54 -37.09 58.92
N VAL A 661 -134.79 -36.66 57.67
CA VAL A 661 -136.15 -36.57 57.11
C VAL A 661 -136.72 -37.96 56.90
N ASP A 662 -135.93 -38.90 56.36
CA ASP A 662 -136.33 -40.30 56.18
C ASP A 662 -136.64 -40.96 57.52
N MET A 663 -135.79 -40.76 58.54
CA MET A 663 -136.06 -41.26 59.90
C MET A 663 -137.33 -40.66 60.51
N ARG A 664 -137.64 -39.37 60.23
CA ARG A 664 -138.92 -38.78 60.66
C ARG A 664 -140.11 -39.40 59.94
N GLN A 665 -140.00 -39.71 58.65
CA GLN A 665 -141.05 -40.41 57.91
C GLN A 665 -141.22 -41.85 58.41
N GLU A 666 -140.13 -42.54 58.72
CA GLU A 666 -140.16 -43.89 59.29
C GLU A 666 -140.79 -43.89 60.69
N ILE A 667 -140.48 -42.91 61.55
CA ILE A 667 -141.18 -42.70 62.83
C ILE A 667 -142.68 -42.46 62.60
N PHE A 668 -143.06 -41.66 61.60
CA PHE A 668 -144.47 -41.43 61.27
C PHE A 668 -145.16 -42.71 60.78
N HIS A 669 -144.50 -43.50 59.93
CA HIS A 669 -144.99 -44.80 59.47
C HIS A 669 -145.13 -45.80 60.61
N LEU A 670 -144.14 -45.92 61.48
CA LEU A 670 -144.19 -46.77 62.67
C LEU A 670 -145.29 -46.35 63.64
N ASN A 671 -145.49 -45.05 63.84
CA ASN A 671 -146.62 -44.55 64.65
C ASN A 671 -147.97 -44.84 64.00
N ARG A 672 -148.07 -44.72 62.67
CA ARG A 672 -149.28 -45.09 61.92
C ARG A 672 -149.54 -46.59 61.97
N ASP A 673 -148.51 -47.41 61.89
CA ASP A 673 -148.63 -48.86 61.94
C ASP A 673 -148.92 -49.35 63.37
N LEU A 674 -148.33 -48.70 64.39
CA LEU A 674 -148.70 -48.91 65.80
C LEU A 674 -150.18 -48.59 66.06
N THR A 675 -150.68 -47.48 65.52
CA THR A 675 -152.10 -47.12 65.65
C THR A 675 -153.01 -48.08 64.89
N ARG A 676 -152.60 -48.53 63.69
CA ARG A 676 -153.31 -49.61 62.96
C ARG A 676 -153.33 -50.92 63.72
N GLU A 677 -152.21 -51.35 64.29
CA GLU A 677 -152.15 -52.58 65.08
C GLU A 677 -152.97 -52.46 66.36
N ARG A 678 -153.03 -51.29 67.01
CA ARG A 678 -153.96 -51.05 68.12
C ARG A 678 -155.43 -51.15 67.71
N LEU A 679 -155.80 -50.54 66.58
CA LEU A 679 -157.16 -50.65 66.02
C LEU A 679 -157.48 -52.09 65.59
N LYS A 680 -156.50 -52.82 65.07
CA LYS A 680 -156.63 -54.21 64.64
C LYS A 680 -156.75 -55.15 65.83
N VAL A 681 -156.05 -54.90 66.94
CA VAL A 681 -156.26 -55.62 68.20
C VAL A 681 -157.67 -55.38 68.72
N MET A 682 -158.16 -54.12 68.73
CA MET A 682 -159.56 -53.83 69.08
C MET A 682 -160.55 -54.55 68.15
N ALA A 683 -160.32 -54.50 66.83
CA ALA A 683 -161.19 -55.16 65.86
C ALA A 683 -161.13 -56.69 65.97
N LEU A 684 -159.96 -57.28 66.28
CA LEU A 684 -159.82 -58.71 66.52
C LEU A 684 -160.42 -59.13 67.87
N GLU A 685 -160.41 -58.28 68.89
CA GLU A 685 -161.17 -58.49 70.13
C GLU A 685 -162.68 -58.51 69.86
N GLU A 686 -163.19 -57.65 68.96
CA GLU A 686 -164.59 -57.67 68.51
C GLU A 686 -164.91 -58.85 67.56
N GLU A 687 -164.01 -59.22 66.63
CA GLU A 687 -164.19 -60.37 65.72
C GLU A 687 -164.09 -61.73 66.43
N VAL A 688 -163.40 -61.82 67.57
CA VAL A 688 -163.43 -63.00 68.45
C VAL A 688 -164.80 -63.19 69.11
N GLN A 689 -165.59 -62.12 69.30
CA GLN A 689 -166.93 -62.23 69.90
C GLN A 689 -167.99 -62.84 68.96
N THR A 690 -167.79 -62.83 67.63
CA THR A 690 -168.62 -63.58 66.67
C THR A 690 -167.87 -63.77 65.33
N PRO A 691 -167.37 -64.99 65.01
CA PRO A 691 -166.56 -65.16 63.81
C PRO A 691 -167.40 -65.67 62.63
N LEU A 692 -167.31 -65.02 61.48
CA LEU A 692 -167.62 -65.61 60.17
C LEU A 692 -166.76 -64.95 59.09
N ASN A 693 -165.51 -65.40 59.03
CA ASN A 693 -164.52 -65.14 57.98
C ASN A 693 -164.98 -65.64 56.60
N ILE A 694 -164.60 -64.98 55.49
CA ILE A 694 -164.24 -65.62 54.20
C ILE A 694 -163.30 -64.69 53.34
N HIS A 695 -162.01 -65.06 53.32
CA HIS A 695 -161.01 -65.08 52.22
C HIS A 695 -160.53 -63.86 51.40
N ARG A 696 -159.28 -64.02 50.93
CA ARG A 696 -158.21 -63.03 50.66
C ARG A 696 -157.68 -63.21 49.21
N TRP A 697 -157.61 -62.11 48.43
CA TRP A 697 -156.73 -61.78 47.25
C TRP A 697 -157.32 -61.59 45.84
N ARG A 698 -156.85 -60.53 45.13
CA ARG A 698 -156.44 -60.54 43.69
C ARG A 698 -155.43 -59.41 43.31
N LYS A 699 -154.66 -59.65 42.24
CA LYS A 699 -153.38 -59.06 41.70
C LYS A 699 -153.48 -57.81 40.78
N LEU A 700 -152.33 -57.13 40.63
CA LEU A 700 -151.96 -55.97 39.75
C LEU A 700 -151.43 -56.35 38.34
N GLU A 701 -151.47 -55.39 37.40
CA GLU A 701 -150.78 -55.39 36.09
C GLU A 701 -150.00 -54.07 35.81
N PHE A 702 -149.06 -54.14 34.85
CA PHE A 702 -147.97 -53.19 34.49
C PHE A 702 -147.97 -52.91 32.96
N SER A 703 -147.21 -51.90 32.45
CA SER A 703 -146.68 -51.83 31.05
C SER A 703 -145.56 -50.77 30.86
N ASP A 704 -144.55 -51.07 30.00
CA ASP A 704 -143.26 -50.35 29.74
C ASP A 704 -142.95 -50.26 28.20
N PRO A 705 -142.17 -49.29 27.64
CA PRO A 705 -141.85 -49.16 26.19
C PRO A 705 -140.48 -49.75 25.72
N SER A 706 -140.29 -49.89 24.39
CA SER A 706 -139.36 -50.83 23.68
C SER A 706 -137.92 -50.35 23.35
N ALA A 707 -136.96 -51.28 23.43
CA ALA A 707 -135.50 -51.12 23.30
C ALA A 707 -134.96 -50.58 21.94
N TYR A 708 -135.76 -50.54 20.88
CA TYR A 708 -135.32 -50.14 19.53
C TYR A 708 -135.00 -48.65 19.41
N GLU A 709 -135.73 -47.79 20.14
CA GLU A 709 -135.52 -46.33 20.10
C GLU A 709 -134.18 -45.90 20.71
N MET A 710 -133.69 -46.63 21.72
CA MET A 710 -132.38 -46.38 22.32
C MET A 710 -131.23 -46.70 21.35
N LEU A 711 -131.35 -47.78 20.56
CA LEU A 711 -130.27 -48.23 19.67
C LEU A 711 -130.00 -47.22 18.53
N ASN A 712 -131.06 -46.65 17.96
CA ASN A 712 -130.93 -45.63 16.90
C ASN A 712 -130.29 -44.33 17.40
N LYS A 713 -130.54 -43.93 18.65
CA LYS A 713 -129.93 -42.74 19.26
C LYS A 713 -128.41 -42.92 19.44
N ILE A 714 -127.98 -44.13 19.81
CA ILE A 714 -126.57 -44.47 20.04
C ILE A 714 -125.77 -44.41 18.73
N GLN A 715 -126.28 -44.99 17.64
CA GLN A 715 -125.57 -45.01 16.36
C GLN A 715 -125.41 -43.62 15.72
N PHE A 716 -126.40 -42.73 15.90
CA PHE A 716 -126.32 -41.36 15.40
C PHE A 716 -125.24 -40.53 16.11
N LEU A 717 -125.09 -40.73 17.42
CA LEU A 717 -124.07 -40.05 18.23
C LEU A 717 -122.65 -40.53 17.90
N GLN A 718 -122.46 -41.83 17.64
CA GLN A 718 -121.15 -42.37 17.27
C GLN A 718 -120.62 -41.81 15.93
N LYS A 719 -121.47 -41.69 14.90
CA LYS A 719 -121.07 -41.08 13.61
C LYS A 719 -120.67 -39.60 13.76
N ARG A 720 -121.31 -38.86 14.66
CA ARG A 720 -120.98 -37.44 14.91
C ARG A 720 -119.64 -37.27 15.62
N VAL A 721 -119.30 -38.18 16.55
CA VAL A 721 -118.02 -38.17 17.27
C VAL A 721 -116.85 -38.41 16.31
N ILE A 722 -116.96 -39.40 15.41
CA ILE A 722 -115.92 -39.71 14.41
C ILE A 722 -115.66 -38.53 13.46
N LYS A 723 -116.72 -37.80 13.08
CA LYS A 723 -116.57 -36.61 12.21
C LYS A 723 -115.87 -35.45 12.92
N MET A 724 -116.15 -35.26 14.22
CA MET A 724 -115.50 -34.20 15.01
C MET A 724 -114.04 -34.52 15.33
N SER A 725 -113.69 -35.78 15.59
CA SER A 725 -112.29 -36.17 15.83
C SER A 725 -111.42 -35.98 14.59
N ALA A 726 -111.93 -36.28 13.38
CA ALA A 726 -111.21 -36.01 12.13
C ALA A 726 -110.93 -34.51 11.91
N LEU A 727 -111.89 -33.64 12.23
CA LEU A 727 -111.72 -32.18 12.13
C LEU A 727 -110.71 -31.60 13.12
N ILE A 728 -110.60 -32.18 14.31
CA ILE A 728 -109.62 -31.75 15.32
C ILE A 728 -108.20 -32.10 14.83
N ILE A 729 -107.98 -33.33 14.34
CA ILE A 729 -106.68 -33.77 13.84
C ILE A 729 -106.18 -32.88 12.69
N ASP A 730 -107.08 -32.48 11.78
CA ASP A 730 -106.71 -31.62 10.64
C ASP A 730 -106.35 -30.18 11.07
N LYS A 731 -107.04 -29.65 12.10
CA LYS A 731 -106.69 -28.35 12.71
C LYS A 731 -105.35 -28.42 13.46
N GLU A 732 -105.08 -29.52 14.16
CA GLU A 732 -103.83 -29.73 14.91
C GLU A 732 -102.61 -29.82 13.97
N ARG A 733 -102.78 -30.49 12.82
CA ARG A 733 -101.76 -30.53 11.76
C ARG A 733 -101.47 -29.13 11.21
N ARG A 734 -102.51 -28.33 10.91
CA ARG A 734 -102.34 -26.94 10.44
C ARG A 734 -101.59 -26.07 11.45
N ILE A 735 -101.87 -26.22 12.74
CA ILE A 735 -101.17 -25.47 13.80
C ILE A 735 -99.69 -25.85 13.81
N GLN A 736 -99.35 -27.14 13.78
CA GLN A 736 -97.95 -27.61 13.74
C GLN A 736 -97.18 -27.10 12.52
N GLU A 737 -97.82 -27.05 11.35
CA GLU A 737 -97.20 -26.51 10.13
C GLU A 737 -96.92 -25.00 10.26
N THR A 738 -97.87 -24.23 10.81
CA THR A 738 -97.68 -22.79 11.05
C THR A 738 -96.64 -22.49 12.13
N GLU A 739 -96.54 -23.29 13.18
CA GLU A 739 -95.52 -23.15 14.22
C GLU A 739 -94.12 -23.46 13.69
N LYS A 740 -93.98 -24.51 12.87
CA LYS A 740 -92.71 -24.80 12.18
C LYS A 740 -92.29 -23.66 11.27
N LEU A 741 -93.23 -23.09 10.50
CA LEU A 741 -92.95 -21.96 9.61
C LEU A 741 -92.53 -20.71 10.42
N TYR A 742 -93.22 -20.42 11.52
CA TYR A 742 -92.90 -19.31 12.42
C TYR A 742 -91.54 -19.47 13.09
N MET A 743 -91.19 -20.67 13.58
CA MET A 743 -89.88 -20.94 14.17
C MET A 743 -88.77 -20.80 13.14
N ASN A 744 -88.97 -21.31 11.91
CA ASN A 744 -88.01 -21.16 10.82
C ASN A 744 -87.81 -19.68 10.44
N LEU A 745 -88.89 -18.89 10.33
CA LEU A 745 -88.81 -17.45 10.05
C LEU A 745 -88.12 -16.68 11.19
N ARG A 746 -88.41 -17.04 12.45
CA ARG A 746 -87.77 -16.46 13.63
C ARG A 746 -86.28 -16.79 13.69
N GLU A 747 -85.89 -18.01 13.33
CA GLU A 747 -84.50 -18.43 13.29
C GLU A 747 -83.72 -17.73 12.16
N ILE A 748 -84.35 -17.55 10.98
CA ILE A 748 -83.77 -16.78 9.87
C ILE A 748 -83.63 -15.30 10.23
N LEU A 749 -84.65 -14.68 10.84
CA LEU A 749 -84.61 -13.28 11.27
C LEU A 749 -83.60 -13.04 12.40
N ALA A 750 -83.44 -13.99 13.33
CA ALA A 750 -82.40 -13.93 14.37
C ALA A 750 -80.98 -14.07 13.79
N LYS A 751 -80.85 -14.73 12.63
CA LYS A 751 -79.58 -14.89 11.90
C LYS A 751 -79.28 -13.72 10.95
N GLN A 752 -80.22 -12.80 10.70
CA GLN A 752 -79.95 -11.61 9.90
C GLN A 752 -79.36 -10.46 10.76
N PRO A 753 -78.12 -10.02 10.49
CA PRO A 753 -77.54 -8.87 11.18
C PRO A 753 -78.28 -7.58 10.80
N GLY A 754 -78.66 -6.77 11.80
CA GLY A 754 -79.35 -5.50 11.57
C GLY A 754 -78.52 -4.50 10.74
N PRO A 755 -79.12 -3.42 10.18
CA PRO A 755 -78.48 -2.48 9.25
C PRO A 755 -77.17 -1.85 9.77
N ARG A 756 -77.08 -1.69 11.09
CA ARG A 756 -75.88 -1.15 11.76
C ARG A 756 -74.75 -2.18 11.84
N ILE A 757 -75.10 -3.47 11.98
CA ILE A 757 -74.16 -4.58 12.03
C ILE A 757 -73.64 -4.89 10.63
N THR A 758 -74.47 -4.83 9.59
CA THR A 758 -74.02 -5.00 8.19
C THR A 758 -73.07 -3.87 7.75
N VAL A 759 -73.34 -2.61 8.11
CA VAL A 759 -72.40 -1.50 7.84
C VAL A 759 -71.13 -1.63 8.68
N ALA A 760 -71.22 -2.09 9.93
CA ALA A 760 -70.04 -2.38 10.75
C ALA A 760 -69.24 -3.57 10.17
N LEU A 761 -69.91 -4.61 9.68
CA LEU A 761 -69.30 -5.80 9.07
C LEU A 761 -68.59 -5.44 7.77
N ASP A 762 -69.17 -4.57 6.93
CA ASP A 762 -68.55 -4.15 5.68
C ASP A 762 -67.34 -3.24 5.93
N LYS A 763 -67.39 -2.39 6.97
CA LYS A 763 -66.24 -1.61 7.44
C LYS A 763 -65.15 -2.50 8.04
N THR A 764 -65.50 -3.47 8.89
CA THR A 764 -64.52 -4.40 9.47
C THR A 764 -63.97 -5.35 8.42
N GLN A 765 -64.76 -5.76 7.43
CA GLN A 765 -64.30 -6.60 6.31
C GLN A 765 -63.39 -5.83 5.36
N LYS A 766 -63.64 -4.53 5.10
CA LYS A 766 -62.68 -3.66 4.38
C LYS A 766 -61.40 -3.46 5.18
N ALA A 767 -61.50 -3.14 6.47
CA ALA A 767 -60.33 -3.03 7.35
C ALA A 767 -59.56 -4.35 7.48
N LEU A 768 -60.25 -5.50 7.46
CA LEU A 768 -59.65 -6.83 7.49
C LEU A 768 -59.00 -7.18 6.15
N ARG A 769 -59.54 -6.75 5.01
CA ARG A 769 -58.89 -6.89 3.70
C ARG A 769 -57.64 -6.00 3.60
N GLU A 770 -57.70 -4.77 4.09
CA GLU A 770 -56.54 -3.87 4.11
C GLU A 770 -55.46 -4.35 5.09
N ARG A 771 -55.86 -4.77 6.30
CA ARG A 771 -54.94 -5.45 7.24
C ARG A 771 -54.46 -6.78 6.69
N GLY A 772 -55.27 -7.52 5.95
CA GLY A 772 -54.86 -8.76 5.28
C GLY A 772 -53.86 -8.52 4.16
N LYS A 773 -53.96 -7.42 3.42
CA LYS A 773 -52.94 -6.99 2.46
C LYS A 773 -51.65 -6.57 3.17
N LYS A 774 -51.75 -5.78 4.24
CA LYS A 774 -50.59 -5.42 5.08
C LYS A 774 -49.95 -6.64 5.74
N MET A 775 -50.75 -7.59 6.21
CA MET A 775 -50.30 -8.86 6.76
C MET A 775 -49.61 -9.70 5.68
N LYS A 776 -50.12 -9.73 4.44
CA LYS A 776 -49.44 -10.40 3.33
C LYS A 776 -48.10 -9.76 3.00
N CYS A 777 -48.00 -8.43 3.01
CA CYS A 777 -46.72 -7.72 2.87
C CYS A 777 -45.77 -8.04 4.03
N LEU A 778 -46.26 -7.98 5.27
CA LEU A 778 -45.47 -8.32 6.46
C LEU A 778 -45.10 -9.81 6.50
N VAL A 779 -45.93 -10.72 6.00
CA VAL A 779 -45.64 -12.15 5.87
C VAL A 779 -44.66 -12.40 4.74
N SER A 780 -44.71 -11.66 3.63
CA SER A 780 -43.65 -11.73 2.62
C SER A 780 -42.33 -11.17 3.13
N GLU A 781 -42.35 -10.10 3.93
CA GLU A 781 -41.17 -9.58 4.62
C GLU A 781 -40.67 -10.56 5.68
N LEU A 782 -41.55 -11.17 6.48
CA LEU A 782 -41.20 -12.21 7.46
C LEU A 782 -40.65 -13.45 6.77
N ASN A 783 -41.23 -13.88 5.66
CA ASN A 783 -40.73 -15.01 4.89
C ASN A 783 -39.36 -14.67 4.27
N MET A 784 -39.15 -13.44 3.81
CA MET A 784 -37.83 -12.99 3.35
C MET A 784 -36.81 -13.03 4.50
N TYR A 785 -37.17 -12.52 5.68
CA TYR A 785 -36.32 -12.58 6.87
C TYR A 785 -36.15 -14.01 7.41
N GLU A 786 -37.15 -14.89 7.30
CA GLU A 786 -37.03 -16.30 7.66
C GLU A 786 -36.12 -17.04 6.70
N VAL A 787 -36.15 -16.69 5.40
CA VAL A 787 -35.19 -17.17 4.41
C VAL A 787 -33.79 -16.67 4.75
N GLU A 788 -33.60 -15.37 5.00
CA GLU A 788 -32.30 -14.82 5.43
C GLU A 788 -31.81 -15.46 6.75
N ILE A 789 -32.69 -15.65 7.73
CA ILE A 789 -32.34 -16.33 8.99
C ILE A 789 -32.03 -17.81 8.75
N SER A 790 -32.72 -18.47 7.82
CA SER A 790 -32.43 -19.85 7.45
C SER A 790 -31.10 -19.98 6.70
N GLU A 791 -30.75 -18.99 5.86
CA GLU A 791 -29.45 -18.87 5.21
C GLU A 791 -28.35 -18.62 6.25
N TYR A 792 -28.55 -17.70 7.18
CA TYR A 792 -27.61 -17.49 8.27
C TYR A 792 -27.48 -18.70 9.21
N LYS A 793 -28.57 -19.42 9.50
CA LYS A 793 -28.52 -20.68 10.27
C LYS A 793 -27.78 -21.76 9.49
N PHE A 794 -28.02 -21.85 8.18
CA PHE A 794 -27.32 -22.78 7.30
C PHE A 794 -25.83 -22.44 7.22
N ASP A 795 -25.47 -21.17 7.12
CA ASP A 795 -24.09 -20.70 7.15
C ASP A 795 -23.43 -20.96 8.50
N ILE A 796 -24.15 -20.75 9.62
CA ILE A 796 -23.65 -21.10 10.96
C ILE A 796 -23.46 -22.62 11.09
N GLU A 797 -24.37 -23.44 10.58
CA GLU A 797 -24.24 -24.90 10.58
C GLU A 797 -23.11 -25.37 9.64
N LYS A 798 -22.94 -24.72 8.50
CA LYS A 798 -21.87 -24.97 7.54
C LYS A 798 -20.52 -24.61 8.16
N MET A 799 -20.38 -23.42 8.74
CA MET A 799 -19.19 -23.00 9.48
C MET A 799 -18.93 -23.92 10.69
N SER A 800 -19.97 -24.40 11.36
CA SER A 800 -19.83 -25.37 12.47
C SER A 800 -19.39 -26.75 11.99
N LYS A 801 -19.87 -27.21 10.83
CA LYS A 801 -19.43 -28.45 10.17
C LYS A 801 -18.01 -28.31 9.65
N GLU A 802 -17.66 -27.21 9.00
CA GLU A 802 -16.31 -26.89 8.54
C GLU A 802 -15.34 -26.80 9.73
N MET A 803 -15.75 -26.20 10.85
CA MET A 803 -14.97 -26.20 12.09
C MET A 803 -14.83 -27.60 12.69
N CYS A 804 -15.87 -28.44 12.65
CA CYS A 804 -15.77 -29.85 13.05
C CYS A 804 -14.85 -30.63 12.12
N GLU A 805 -14.89 -30.41 10.82
CA GLU A 805 -14.02 -31.04 9.84
C GLU A 805 -12.57 -30.58 9.98
N LEU A 806 -12.33 -29.28 10.23
CA LEU A 806 -11.02 -28.73 10.55
C LEU A 806 -10.49 -29.33 11.84
N LYS A 807 -11.33 -29.46 12.86
CA LYS A 807 -11.00 -30.14 14.12
C LYS A 807 -10.66 -31.62 13.87
N THR A 808 -11.41 -32.30 13.00
CA THR A 808 -11.18 -33.71 12.62
C THR A 808 -9.89 -33.87 11.81
N LYS A 809 -9.62 -32.97 10.86
CA LYS A 809 -8.39 -32.90 10.06
C LYS A 809 -7.18 -32.56 10.95
N TYR A 810 -7.32 -31.64 11.89
CA TYR A 810 -6.30 -31.31 12.88
C TYR A 810 -5.98 -32.51 13.78
N TYR A 811 -6.99 -33.22 14.30
CA TYR A 811 -6.75 -34.45 15.07
C TYR A 811 -6.20 -35.60 14.23
N ALA A 812 -6.57 -35.71 12.95
CA ALA A 812 -5.99 -36.68 12.03
C ALA A 812 -4.52 -36.36 11.72
N GLN A 813 -4.18 -35.08 11.56
CA GLN A 813 -2.81 -34.61 11.36
C GLN A 813 -1.98 -34.79 12.63
N LYS A 814 -2.56 -34.55 13.82
CA LYS A 814 -1.96 -34.87 15.12
C LYS A 814 -1.71 -36.37 15.29
N ARG A 815 -2.67 -37.23 14.89
CA ARG A 815 -2.48 -38.70 14.85
C ARG A 815 -1.41 -39.13 13.83
N LYS A 816 -1.31 -38.48 12.67
CA LYS A 816 -0.25 -38.75 11.67
C LYS A 816 1.12 -38.31 12.18
N LEU A 817 1.22 -37.17 12.86
CA LEU A 817 2.46 -36.71 13.52
C LEU A 817 2.87 -37.63 14.67
N GLN A 818 1.91 -38.20 15.40
CA GLN A 818 2.16 -39.17 16.47
C GLN A 818 2.61 -40.52 15.91
N LYS A 819 1.99 -41.01 14.83
CA LYS A 819 2.48 -42.17 14.05
C LYS A 819 3.84 -41.94 13.41
N ALA A 820 4.15 -40.72 12.95
CA ALA A 820 5.46 -40.36 12.42
C ALA A 820 6.55 -40.31 13.51
N LYS A 821 6.18 -39.94 14.75
CA LYS A 821 7.05 -40.07 15.92
C LYS A 821 7.26 -41.53 16.33
N GLU A 822 6.24 -42.38 16.22
CA GLU A 822 6.35 -43.82 16.48
C GLU A 822 7.12 -44.58 15.38
N SER A 823 7.01 -44.17 14.12
CA SER A 823 7.75 -44.77 12.99
C SER A 823 9.22 -44.36 12.94
N ARG A 824 9.62 -43.28 13.62
CA ARG A 824 11.03 -42.90 13.81
C ARG A 824 11.76 -43.75 14.86
N MET A 825 11.04 -44.60 15.62
CA MET A 825 11.61 -45.52 16.62
C MET A 825 11.67 -47.00 16.18
N LYS A 826 11.37 -47.33 14.92
CA LYS A 826 11.50 -48.71 14.41
C LYS A 826 12.13 -48.75 13.02
N SER A 827 13.45 -48.62 12.99
CA SER A 827 14.27 -49.06 11.84
C SER A 827 15.62 -49.60 12.34
N LEU A 828 15.58 -50.63 13.19
CA LEU A 828 16.67 -51.59 13.34
C LEU A 828 16.04 -52.98 13.50
N THR A 829 16.69 -53.96 12.90
CA THR A 829 16.45 -55.41 12.91
C THR A 829 15.32 -56.00 12.04
N GLU A 830 15.72 -56.50 10.86
CA GLU A 830 15.32 -57.80 10.29
C GLU A 830 15.34 -58.92 11.36
N PRO A 831 14.51 -59.99 11.28
CA PRO A 831 14.78 -61.10 10.34
C PRO A 831 13.59 -62.00 9.87
N ILE A 832 13.72 -62.52 8.64
CA ILE A 832 13.72 -63.96 8.23
C ILE A 832 12.45 -64.86 8.44
N LEU A 833 11.98 -65.42 7.30
CA LEU A 833 11.19 -66.67 7.03
C LEU A 833 9.64 -66.62 6.81
N PRO A 834 9.06 -67.58 6.02
CA PRO A 834 7.95 -67.33 5.09
C PRO A 834 6.58 -67.91 5.51
N ALA A 835 5.57 -67.54 4.71
CA ALA A 835 4.12 -67.75 4.81
C ALA A 835 3.61 -69.18 5.14
N VAL A 836 2.49 -69.27 5.90
CA VAL A 836 1.32 -70.17 5.70
C VAL A 836 0.09 -69.59 6.47
N PRO A 837 -1.16 -69.66 5.96
CA PRO A 837 -2.35 -69.02 6.52
C PRO A 837 -3.17 -69.95 7.42
N MET A 838 -3.88 -69.44 8.45
CA MET A 838 -5.01 -70.15 9.08
C MET A 838 -6.01 -69.22 9.81
N ARG A 839 -7.25 -69.35 9.36
CA ARG A 839 -8.58 -69.26 10.01
C ARG A 839 -8.72 -68.82 11.49
N GLN A 840 -9.68 -67.89 11.62
CA GLN A 840 -10.85 -67.84 12.53
C GLN A 840 -10.71 -67.71 14.06
N LYS A 841 -11.50 -66.70 14.52
CA LYS A 841 -12.37 -66.62 15.73
C LYS A 841 -11.74 -66.21 17.08
N LYS A 842 -12.20 -65.03 17.54
CA LYS A 842 -12.93 -64.71 18.80
C LYS A 842 -12.50 -65.50 20.07
N PHE A 843 -12.24 -64.91 21.25
CA PHE A 843 -13.11 -64.02 22.06
C PHE A 843 -12.40 -63.65 23.41
N TYR A 844 -13.00 -62.72 24.19
CA TYR A 844 -12.80 -62.33 25.62
C TYR A 844 -11.59 -61.43 25.92
N GLY A 845 -11.65 -60.30 26.64
CA GLY A 845 -12.46 -59.81 27.78
C GLY A 845 -11.43 -59.20 28.75
N GLY A 846 -11.58 -58.13 29.52
CA GLY A 846 -12.61 -57.14 29.82
C GLY A 846 -11.99 -56.05 30.72
N GLY A 847 -12.80 -55.20 31.35
CA GLY A 847 -12.46 -54.56 32.64
C GLY A 847 -12.51 -53.02 32.74
N PHE A 848 -13.64 -52.51 33.29
CA PHE A 848 -13.84 -51.33 34.17
C PHE A 848 -13.45 -49.90 33.69
N SER A 849 -14.15 -48.81 34.02
CA SER A 849 -15.41 -48.53 34.74
C SER A 849 -15.97 -47.19 34.25
N MET A 850 -17.29 -47.09 34.12
CA MET A 850 -18.04 -45.91 33.70
C MET A 850 -18.20 -44.90 34.85
N ALA A 851 -17.86 -43.64 34.61
CA ALA A 851 -18.34 -42.51 35.41
C ALA A 851 -19.57 -41.90 34.73
N THR A 852 -20.65 -41.81 35.50
CA THR A 852 -21.99 -41.30 35.18
C THR A 852 -22.02 -39.82 34.78
N PRO A 853 -22.97 -39.38 33.92
CA PRO A 853 -23.57 -38.06 34.03
C PRO A 853 -25.01 -38.15 34.56
N THR A 854 -25.31 -37.23 35.46
CA THR A 854 -26.60 -36.94 36.11
C THR A 854 -27.69 -36.50 35.12
N PRO A 855 -28.98 -36.84 35.35
CA PRO A 855 -30.09 -36.24 34.64
C PRO A 855 -30.63 -35.02 35.42
N ARG A 856 -30.62 -33.84 34.78
CA ARG A 856 -31.39 -32.68 35.27
C ARG A 856 -32.85 -32.85 34.85
N THR A 857 -33.69 -33.09 35.84
CA THR A 857 -35.14 -32.87 35.85
C THR A 857 -35.48 -31.43 35.45
N CYS A 858 -36.30 -31.26 34.40
CA CYS A 858 -37.12 -30.06 34.21
C CYS A 858 -38.58 -30.44 34.49
N PHE A 859 -39.13 -29.83 35.53
CA PHE A 859 -40.56 -29.85 35.84
C PHE A 859 -41.31 -29.00 34.80
N VAL A 860 -42.32 -29.60 34.18
CA VAL A 860 -43.46 -28.89 33.61
C VAL A 860 -44.43 -28.63 34.77
N LEU A 861 -44.83 -27.37 34.95
CA LEU A 861 -46.01 -27.01 35.75
C LEU A 861 -46.96 -26.25 34.84
N ASP A 862 -48.07 -26.92 34.55
CA ASP A 862 -49.31 -26.30 34.10
C ASP A 862 -49.97 -25.52 35.26
N SER A 863 -50.77 -24.54 34.87
CA SER A 863 -51.91 -23.92 35.57
C SER A 863 -51.66 -22.98 36.78
N ALA A 864 -51.82 -21.68 36.54
CA ALA A 864 -52.92 -20.84 37.04
C ALA A 864 -52.94 -19.48 36.33
#